data_AF-W4HB61-F1
#
_entry.id   AF-W4HB61-F1
#
_cell.length_a   1.000
_cell.length_b   1.000
_cell.length_c   1.000
_cell.angle_alpha   90.00
_cell.angle_beta   90.00
_cell.angle_gamma   90.00
#
_symmetry.space_group_name_H-M   'P 1'
#
loop_
_entity.id
_entity.type
_entity.pdbx_description
1 polymer ?
#
loop_
_entity_poly.entity_id
_entity_poly.type
_entity_poly.pdbx_seq_one_letter_code
_entity_poly.pdbx_strand_id
1 'polypeptide(L)'
;MPSMGIGGWQVVPSGAAPSANRTMESRRSIGGRPIRGDTSEAALSVDHPPVSRFDITTKRLVTNIIPGVLIFVASLLLVVLSVLTLLVLVSQGMFERLVVSVNAQSTKYYWAPYGQSCLLNKSGFIPSSCSSVELTVAPAAAWAAIGTVLAQQWTAEMREAGGVLRVTTCAVGGTSAVGWANLQFIAGYDYFPECLPSTPQDVAGMAVLETTVRDNHVEGLYFVTLYSDLDVTMTVATSTNSDGTTQNLMSNPKRTLVTGTGKIEKDDLGQDYIINAYPLSARYKVTGMCVTEIEELSKLRVDLHLSGWSRGKHSQLPVVPGWRCGHRVANANELMAIQIVLTLLTLCLLTGDIYVTLEGFRGLVTGEHVMTYNFVAGLERRKALLLCLILNSVPGVLYLDVARIYYFTSNGMQLWALSAVVTATCFSLGWLLVVSIVDLIPCRWHNRCVGYSAPLFLFTSIATVTAACCKNSAFETAANKFYAADPYLGLWINNATWPSGSYVATGTPVVLTYLVGEIVYPVVGSFAASILVMTVYRALQHHSLLIDTTWCRNNSFLRQANMPNFITSLPLEPSVAIRLGHDMYMRPSTLATVGFATVVDRDTVRNGIGRVESCHVVTIYALVAALVAPGWVETMGDMEEHQFTPSATLCTLPAKKKYLHTRGMCVV
;
A
#
# COMPACT_ATOMS: atom_id res chain seq x y z
N MET A 1 -23.53 25.53 21.78
CA MET A 1 -23.19 24.59 20.70
C MET A 1 -21.95 23.82 21.15
N PRO A 2 -22.11 22.62 21.74
CA PRO A 2 -20.99 21.98 22.42
C PRO A 2 -20.16 21.11 21.48
N SER A 3 -18.86 21.22 21.70
CA SER A 3 -17.73 20.61 21.01
C SER A 3 -17.64 19.10 21.22
N MET A 4 -17.62 18.35 20.12
CA MET A 4 -17.25 16.94 20.08
C MET A 4 -15.75 16.79 20.38
N GLY A 5 -15.42 16.28 21.57
CA GLY A 5 -14.06 16.01 22.01
C GLY A 5 -13.57 14.64 21.53
N ILE A 6 -12.44 14.64 20.82
CA ILE A 6 -11.68 13.47 20.39
C ILE A 6 -10.91 12.93 21.59
N GLY A 7 -11.41 11.87 22.22
CA GLY A 7 -10.78 11.21 23.36
C GLY A 7 -9.82 10.11 22.93
N GLY A 8 -8.58 10.13 23.45
CA GLY A 8 -7.70 8.96 23.44
C GLY A 8 -8.37 7.80 24.18
N TRP A 9 -8.38 6.63 23.57
CA TRP A 9 -9.22 5.51 23.99
C TRP A 9 -8.43 4.53 24.86
N GLN A 10 -8.39 4.80 26.17
CA GLN A 10 -8.06 3.83 27.21
C GLN A 10 -9.07 3.91 28.36
N VAL A 11 -9.32 2.76 28.96
CA VAL A 11 -10.46 2.41 29.82
C VAL A 11 -10.45 3.16 31.16
N VAL A 12 -11.48 3.97 31.44
CA VAL A 12 -11.73 4.56 32.77
C VAL A 12 -12.41 3.52 33.69
N PRO A 13 -11.96 3.33 34.95
CA PRO A 13 -12.50 2.33 35.87
C PRO A 13 -13.83 2.78 36.50
N SER A 14 -14.70 1.81 36.84
CA SER A 14 -15.83 2.03 37.75
C SER A 14 -15.56 1.30 39.07
N GLY A 15 -15.90 1.96 40.17
CA GLY A 15 -15.46 1.70 41.54
C GLY A 15 -15.92 0.38 42.14
N ALA A 16 -15.26 0.05 43.27
CA ALA A 16 -15.47 -1.14 44.07
C ALA A 16 -16.95 -1.39 44.37
N ALA A 17 -17.39 -2.63 44.17
CA ALA A 17 -18.68 -3.09 44.67
C ALA A 17 -18.66 -3.15 46.21
N PRO A 18 -19.77 -2.83 46.90
CA PRO A 18 -19.83 -2.88 48.36
C PRO A 18 -19.62 -4.31 48.87
N SER A 19 -18.83 -4.43 49.93
CA SER A 19 -18.58 -5.67 50.66
C SER A 19 -19.89 -6.36 51.08
N ALA A 20 -20.07 -7.61 50.66
CA ALA A 20 -21.11 -8.48 51.20
C ALA A 20 -20.79 -8.78 52.68
N ASN A 21 -21.64 -8.30 53.58
CA ASN A 21 -21.59 -8.60 55.01
C ASN A 21 -21.68 -10.12 55.23
N ARG A 22 -20.62 -10.70 55.80
CA ARG A 22 -20.65 -12.01 56.45
C ARG A 22 -21.54 -11.90 57.70
N THR A 23 -22.67 -12.58 57.72
CA THR A 23 -23.38 -12.92 58.96
C THR A 23 -22.60 -13.99 59.70
N MET A 24 -21.93 -13.59 60.79
CA MET A 24 -21.35 -14.50 61.76
C MET A 24 -22.34 -14.60 62.93
N GLU A 25 -22.98 -15.76 63.04
CA GLU A 25 -23.82 -16.16 64.18
C GLU A 25 -22.94 -16.35 65.41
N SER A 26 -23.14 -15.56 66.47
CA SER A 26 -22.73 -15.95 67.84
C SER A 26 -23.48 -15.17 68.92
N ARG A 27 -24.37 -15.91 69.59
CA ARG A 27 -24.72 -15.94 71.04
C ARG A 27 -24.72 -14.63 71.87
N ARG A 28 -25.94 -14.38 72.40
CA ARG A 28 -26.33 -14.09 73.81
C ARG A 28 -25.76 -12.83 74.51
N SER A 29 -26.72 -12.01 74.99
CA SER A 29 -26.94 -11.66 76.41
C SER A 29 -26.85 -10.16 76.79
N ILE A 30 -28.03 -9.63 77.13
CA ILE A 30 -28.36 -8.72 78.27
C ILE A 30 -27.95 -7.24 78.17
N GLY A 31 -28.99 -6.38 78.15
CA GLY A 31 -29.13 -5.28 79.11
C GLY A 31 -28.94 -3.85 78.59
N GLY A 32 -29.95 -3.00 78.82
CA GLY A 32 -29.76 -1.54 78.92
C GLY A 32 -30.58 -0.69 77.95
N ARG A 33 -31.64 -0.07 78.46
CA ARG A 33 -32.45 0.98 77.83
C ARG A 33 -32.07 2.35 78.46
N PRO A 34 -32.63 3.49 78.02
CA PRO A 34 -32.01 4.53 77.19
C PRO A 34 -31.82 5.88 77.91
N ILE A 35 -30.98 6.81 77.43
CA ILE A 35 -31.11 8.25 77.78
C ILE A 35 -30.89 9.15 76.56
N ARG A 36 -31.83 10.09 76.46
CA ARG A 36 -32.09 11.15 75.49
C ARG A 36 -31.33 12.41 75.88
N GLY A 37 -30.78 13.13 74.90
CA GLY A 37 -30.15 14.44 75.07
C GLY A 37 -30.12 15.20 73.76
N ASP A 38 -31.15 16.01 73.56
CA ASP A 38 -31.27 17.18 72.68
C ASP A 38 -30.01 18.09 72.76
N THR A 39 -29.54 18.88 71.80
CA THR A 39 -30.21 19.61 70.71
C THR A 39 -29.16 20.22 69.75
N SER A 40 -29.52 20.26 68.47
CA SER A 40 -29.23 21.28 67.44
C SER A 40 -27.79 21.71 67.11
N GLU A 41 -27.31 21.26 65.96
CA GLU A 41 -26.98 22.17 64.87
C GLU A 41 -27.60 21.63 63.58
N ALA A 42 -28.50 22.43 63.01
CA ALA A 42 -29.24 22.10 61.81
C ALA A 42 -28.50 22.58 60.57
N ALA A 43 -28.64 21.77 59.51
CA ALA A 43 -28.65 22.14 58.10
C ALA A 43 -27.29 22.34 57.39
N LEU A 44 -26.87 21.28 56.69
CA LEU A 44 -26.69 21.34 55.23
C LEU A 44 -26.84 19.94 54.63
N SER A 45 -28.09 19.60 54.31
CA SER A 45 -28.46 18.51 53.42
C SER A 45 -28.00 18.84 52.01
N VAL A 46 -27.03 18.08 51.50
CA VAL A 46 -26.84 17.90 50.05
C VAL A 46 -27.15 16.44 49.77
N ASP A 47 -28.42 16.20 49.39
CA ASP A 47 -28.85 14.95 48.77
C ASP A 47 -28.04 14.74 47.49
N HIS A 48 -27.16 13.73 47.47
CA HIS A 48 -26.69 13.18 46.20
C HIS A 48 -27.82 12.32 45.62
N PRO A 49 -28.30 12.60 44.39
CA PRO A 49 -29.33 11.77 43.78
C PRO A 49 -28.78 10.37 43.52
N PRO A 50 -29.62 9.32 43.54
CA PRO A 50 -29.18 7.98 43.20
C PRO A 50 -28.77 7.95 41.73
N VAL A 51 -27.47 7.78 41.47
CA VAL A 51 -26.95 7.58 40.11
C VAL A 51 -27.62 6.34 39.54
N SER A 52 -28.46 6.53 38.53
CA SER A 52 -29.24 5.44 37.94
C SER A 52 -28.30 4.39 37.33
N ARG A 53 -28.56 3.10 37.58
CA ARG A 53 -27.82 1.97 36.98
C ARG A 53 -27.76 2.05 35.44
N PHE A 54 -28.75 2.71 34.82
CA PHE A 54 -28.86 2.88 33.38
C PHE A 54 -27.76 3.78 32.80
N ASP A 55 -27.39 4.85 33.52
CA ASP A 55 -26.37 5.82 33.09
C ASP A 55 -24.94 5.23 33.09
N ILE A 56 -24.70 4.29 34.01
CA ILE A 56 -23.42 3.58 34.14
C ILE A 56 -23.24 2.59 32.98
N THR A 57 -24.27 1.85 32.58
CA THR A 57 -24.23 0.92 31.45
C THR A 57 -24.04 1.63 30.11
N THR A 58 -24.74 2.74 29.87
CA THR A 58 -24.61 3.50 28.61
C THR A 58 -23.23 4.14 28.49
N LYS A 59 -22.71 4.72 29.59
CA LYS A 59 -21.32 5.21 29.62
C LYS A 59 -20.33 4.08 29.33
N ARG A 60 -20.47 2.90 29.96
CA ARG A 60 -19.56 1.76 29.77
C ARG A 60 -19.60 1.21 28.33
N LEU A 61 -20.78 1.17 27.73
CA LEU A 61 -20.97 0.73 26.34
C LEU A 61 -20.27 1.68 25.36
N VAL A 62 -20.47 2.99 25.53
CA VAL A 62 -19.97 4.02 24.61
C VAL A 62 -18.47 4.31 24.78
N THR A 63 -17.95 4.30 26.01
CA THR A 63 -16.53 4.65 26.26
C THR A 63 -15.55 3.48 26.15
N ASN A 64 -16.00 2.23 26.35
CA ASN A 64 -15.07 1.09 26.43
C ASN A 64 -15.34 -0.02 25.40
N ILE A 65 -16.60 -0.35 25.11
CA ILE A 65 -16.95 -1.51 24.28
C ILE A 65 -16.88 -1.17 22.79
N ILE A 66 -17.59 -0.13 22.36
CA ILE A 66 -17.63 0.30 20.95
C ILE A 66 -16.23 0.57 20.36
N PRO A 67 -15.33 1.29 21.04
CA PRO A 67 -14.00 1.60 20.52
C PRO A 67 -13.10 0.36 20.44
N GLY A 68 -13.19 -0.54 21.42
CA GLY A 68 -12.44 -1.80 21.41
C GLY A 68 -12.86 -2.72 20.26
N VAL A 69 -14.16 -2.80 19.99
CA VAL A 69 -14.71 -3.53 18.84
C VAL A 69 -14.30 -2.86 17.52
N LEU A 70 -14.34 -1.53 17.42
CA LEU A 70 -13.90 -0.80 16.23
C LEU A 70 -12.44 -1.05 15.89
N ILE A 71 -11.54 -0.95 16.88
CA ILE A 71 -10.11 -1.19 16.68
C ILE A 71 -9.87 -2.65 16.31
N PHE A 72 -10.59 -3.58 16.94
CA PHE A 72 -10.50 -5.00 16.60
C PHE A 72 -10.91 -5.25 15.14
N VAL A 73 -12.09 -4.79 14.74
CA VAL A 73 -12.60 -4.93 13.37
C VAL A 73 -11.66 -4.26 12.38
N ALA A 74 -11.15 -3.07 12.68
CA ALA A 74 -10.18 -2.37 11.84
C ALA A 74 -8.86 -3.13 11.70
N SER A 75 -8.39 -3.77 12.78
CA SER A 75 -7.15 -4.54 12.78
C SER A 75 -7.28 -5.86 12.01
N LEU A 76 -8.42 -6.55 12.17
CA LEU A 76 -8.75 -7.74 11.40
C LEU A 76 -8.92 -7.39 9.92
N LEU A 77 -9.63 -6.30 9.62
CA LEU A 77 -9.76 -5.76 8.26
C LEU A 77 -8.39 -5.45 7.66
N LEU A 78 -7.45 -4.85 8.40
CA LEU A 78 -6.12 -4.52 7.87
C LEU A 78 -5.38 -5.78 7.40
N VAL A 79 -5.40 -6.85 8.19
CA VAL A 79 -4.73 -8.11 7.82
C VAL A 79 -5.44 -8.80 6.64
N VAL A 80 -6.77 -8.92 6.70
CA VAL A 80 -7.55 -9.57 5.64
C VAL A 80 -7.47 -8.78 4.34
N LEU A 81 -7.62 -7.45 4.42
CA LEU A 81 -7.50 -6.55 3.27
C LEU A 81 -6.10 -6.61 2.67
N SER A 82 -5.04 -6.66 3.49
CA SER A 82 -3.66 -6.82 2.99
C SER A 82 -3.49 -8.09 2.15
N VAL A 83 -3.97 -9.24 2.64
CA VAL A 83 -3.90 -10.52 1.90
C VAL A 83 -4.76 -10.47 0.64
N LEU A 84 -5.98 -9.93 0.72
CA LEU A 84 -6.86 -9.79 -0.44
C LEU A 84 -6.28 -8.84 -1.49
N THR A 85 -5.69 -7.71 -1.08
CA THR A 85 -5.04 -6.75 -1.99
C THR A 85 -3.87 -7.41 -2.71
N LEU A 86 -3.04 -8.19 -2.01
CA LEU A 86 -1.97 -8.97 -2.65
C LEU A 86 -2.53 -9.95 -3.69
N LEU A 87 -3.59 -10.68 -3.36
CA LEU A 87 -4.23 -11.62 -4.29
C LEU A 87 -4.79 -10.91 -5.53
N VAL A 88 -5.47 -9.78 -5.34
CA VAL A 88 -5.99 -8.96 -6.45
C VAL A 88 -4.84 -8.44 -7.32
N LEU A 89 -3.76 -7.93 -6.73
CA LEU A 89 -2.59 -7.47 -7.51
C LEU A 89 -1.99 -8.61 -8.33
N VAL A 90 -1.83 -9.80 -7.74
CA VAL A 90 -1.32 -10.96 -8.50
C VAL A 90 -2.28 -11.35 -9.62
N SER A 91 -3.59 -11.40 -9.38
CA SER A 91 -4.58 -11.74 -10.41
C SER A 91 -4.69 -10.69 -11.52
N GLN A 92 -4.34 -9.44 -11.23
CA GLN A 92 -4.26 -8.35 -12.19
C GLN A 92 -2.95 -8.33 -13.02
N GLY A 93 -2.10 -9.36 -12.90
CA GLY A 93 -0.92 -9.53 -13.75
C GLY A 93 0.29 -8.70 -13.35
N MET A 94 0.52 -8.44 -12.06
CA MET A 94 1.67 -7.65 -11.58
C MET A 94 3.05 -8.31 -11.80
N PHE A 95 3.10 -9.50 -12.38
CA PHE A 95 4.33 -10.15 -12.84
C PHE A 95 4.52 -10.14 -14.35
N GLU A 96 3.42 -10.08 -15.10
CA GLU A 96 3.41 -10.00 -16.55
C GLU A 96 2.06 -9.44 -17.00
N ARG A 97 2.09 -8.26 -17.65
CA ARG A 97 0.89 -7.56 -18.10
C ARG A 97 1.23 -6.69 -19.28
N LEU A 98 0.34 -6.69 -20.28
CA LEU A 98 0.47 -5.92 -21.52
C LEU A 98 -0.89 -5.33 -21.88
N VAL A 99 -0.97 -4.00 -21.92
CA VAL A 99 -2.23 -3.25 -22.04
C VAL A 99 -2.02 -2.06 -22.97
N VAL A 100 -3.01 -1.77 -23.81
CA VAL A 100 -3.02 -0.55 -24.63
C VAL A 100 -3.17 0.69 -23.75
N SER A 101 -2.24 1.63 -23.90
CA SER A 101 -2.24 2.92 -23.24
C SER A 101 -3.08 3.88 -24.06
N VAL A 102 -4.07 4.50 -23.43
CA VAL A 102 -4.95 5.49 -24.05
C VAL A 102 -4.12 6.67 -24.53
N ASN A 103 -4.23 6.98 -25.82
CA ASN A 103 -3.71 8.21 -26.40
C ASN A 103 -4.82 8.96 -27.17
N ALA A 104 -4.78 10.29 -27.13
CA ALA A 104 -5.66 11.14 -27.92
C ALA A 104 -4.98 12.49 -28.19
N GLN A 105 -5.34 13.13 -29.31
CA GLN A 105 -4.81 14.43 -29.73
C GLN A 105 -5.24 15.57 -28.80
N SER A 106 -4.67 15.61 -27.60
CA SER A 106 -5.01 16.53 -26.52
C SER A 106 -3.76 16.86 -25.69
N THR A 107 -3.74 18.06 -25.12
CA THR A 107 -2.69 18.50 -24.20
C THR A 107 -2.60 17.62 -22.95
N LYS A 108 -3.68 16.92 -22.57
CA LYS A 108 -3.69 15.93 -21.48
C LYS A 108 -2.77 14.73 -21.75
N TYR A 109 -2.60 14.37 -23.03
CA TYR A 109 -1.68 13.32 -23.49
C TYR A 109 -0.42 13.93 -24.11
N TYR A 110 -0.08 15.15 -23.69
CA TYR A 110 1.15 15.88 -24.06
C TYR A 110 1.29 16.24 -25.54
N TRP A 111 0.21 16.19 -26.32
CA TRP A 111 0.24 16.66 -27.71
C TRP A 111 0.45 18.17 -27.78
N ALA A 112 1.38 18.58 -28.63
CA ALA A 112 1.67 19.97 -28.92
C ALA A 112 2.03 20.16 -30.41
N PRO A 113 1.68 21.31 -31.02
CA PRO A 113 2.20 21.68 -32.33
C PRO A 113 3.73 21.79 -32.30
N TYR A 114 4.39 21.30 -33.35
CA TYR A 114 5.85 21.42 -33.51
C TYR A 114 6.24 22.14 -34.81
N GLY A 115 5.70 21.70 -35.95
CA GLY A 115 5.93 22.33 -37.25
C GLY A 115 4.80 22.04 -38.24
N GLN A 116 4.57 22.96 -39.19
CA GLN A 116 3.49 22.88 -40.19
C GLN A 116 3.99 23.41 -41.54
N SER A 117 5.07 22.83 -42.06
CA SER A 117 5.69 23.35 -43.29
C SER A 117 6.20 22.29 -44.27
N CYS A 118 6.48 21.08 -43.78
CA CYS A 118 7.00 19.99 -44.61
C CYS A 118 6.04 19.62 -45.75
N LEU A 119 6.57 19.62 -46.97
CA LEU A 119 5.90 19.05 -48.14
C LEU A 119 6.56 17.72 -48.48
N LEU A 120 5.75 16.71 -48.80
CA LEU A 120 6.20 15.35 -49.08
C LEU A 120 5.85 14.97 -50.53
N ASN A 121 6.84 14.57 -51.31
CA ASN A 121 6.65 14.06 -52.67
C ASN A 121 7.20 12.63 -52.81
N LYS A 122 7.13 12.06 -54.02
CA LYS A 122 7.53 10.67 -54.29
C LYS A 122 8.97 10.31 -53.89
N SER A 123 9.86 11.31 -53.77
CA SER A 123 11.26 11.13 -53.40
C SER A 123 11.51 11.32 -51.90
N GLY A 124 10.55 11.84 -51.15
CA GLY A 124 10.67 12.19 -49.73
C GLY A 124 10.30 13.64 -49.46
N PHE A 125 10.83 14.22 -48.37
CA PHE A 125 10.60 15.62 -48.04
C PHE A 125 11.19 16.53 -49.12
N ILE A 126 10.42 17.53 -49.56
CA ILE A 126 10.87 18.50 -50.55
C ILE A 126 11.95 19.39 -49.88
N PRO A 127 13.13 19.56 -50.50
CA PRO A 127 14.18 20.43 -49.96
C PRO A 127 13.65 21.83 -49.63
N SER A 128 14.06 22.37 -48.47
CA SER A 128 13.65 23.69 -47.98
C SER A 128 12.15 23.89 -47.70
N SER A 129 11.32 22.83 -47.76
CA SER A 129 9.91 22.92 -47.35
C SER A 129 9.72 22.84 -45.83
N CYS A 130 10.45 21.93 -45.18
CA CYS A 130 10.44 21.77 -43.73
C CYS A 130 11.14 22.94 -43.01
N SER A 131 10.63 23.28 -41.84
CA SER A 131 11.19 24.31 -40.97
C SER A 131 12.51 23.85 -40.35
N SER A 132 13.32 24.81 -39.87
CA SER A 132 14.58 24.51 -39.20
C SER A 132 14.41 23.63 -37.96
N VAL A 133 13.32 23.80 -37.21
CA VAL A 133 13.02 22.98 -36.02
C VAL A 133 12.72 21.52 -36.38
N GLU A 134 12.02 21.28 -37.49
CA GLU A 134 11.73 19.92 -38.00
C GLU A 134 13.01 19.22 -38.47
N LEU A 135 13.87 19.92 -39.20
CA LEU A 135 15.12 19.37 -39.73
C LEU A 135 16.13 18.96 -38.64
N THR A 136 16.00 19.50 -37.43
CA THR A 136 16.93 19.19 -36.33
C THR A 136 16.59 17.91 -35.56
N VAL A 137 15.38 17.35 -35.72
CA VAL A 137 14.89 16.23 -34.88
C VAL A 137 15.79 14.99 -34.95
N ALA A 138 16.34 14.72 -36.13
CA ALA A 138 17.26 13.62 -36.39
C ALA A 138 18.40 14.10 -37.30
N PRO A 139 19.55 13.39 -37.36
CA PRO A 139 20.61 13.66 -38.33
C PRO A 139 20.05 13.71 -39.76
N ALA A 140 20.62 14.59 -40.59
CA ALA A 140 20.10 14.87 -41.93
C ALA A 140 19.90 13.61 -42.81
N ALA A 141 20.79 12.63 -42.71
CA ALA A 141 20.68 11.37 -43.45
C ALA A 141 19.50 10.52 -42.97
N ALA A 142 19.29 10.42 -41.66
CA ALA A 142 18.14 9.74 -41.08
C ALA A 142 16.83 10.48 -41.42
N TRP A 143 16.80 11.81 -41.31
CA TRP A 143 15.62 12.62 -41.65
C TRP A 143 15.21 12.46 -43.12
N ALA A 144 16.17 12.48 -44.04
CA ALA A 144 15.92 12.25 -45.45
C ALA A 144 15.34 10.84 -45.70
N ALA A 145 15.91 9.82 -45.07
CA ALA A 145 15.43 8.44 -45.16
C ALA A 145 14.02 8.27 -44.57
N ILE A 146 13.72 8.90 -43.43
CA ILE A 146 12.36 8.95 -42.85
C ILE A 146 11.38 9.55 -43.86
N GLY A 147 11.74 10.66 -44.50
CA GLY A 147 10.94 11.24 -45.59
C GLY A 147 10.69 10.26 -46.73
N THR A 148 11.73 9.54 -47.17
CA THR A 148 11.59 8.50 -48.20
C THR A 148 10.65 7.36 -47.75
N VAL A 149 10.73 6.93 -46.49
CA VAL A 149 9.83 5.90 -45.92
C VAL A 149 8.38 6.39 -45.95
N LEU A 150 8.12 7.60 -45.46
CA LEU A 150 6.76 8.18 -45.47
C LEU A 150 6.22 8.28 -46.90
N ALA A 151 7.05 8.75 -47.85
CA ALA A 151 6.67 8.88 -49.25
C ALA A 151 6.33 7.53 -49.91
N GLN A 152 7.14 6.49 -49.65
CA GLN A 152 6.89 5.15 -50.15
C GLN A 152 5.60 4.58 -49.58
N GLN A 153 5.36 4.76 -48.28
CA GLN A 153 4.21 4.16 -47.61
C GLN A 153 2.89 4.87 -47.93
N TRP A 154 2.91 6.20 -48.15
CA TRP A 154 1.75 6.99 -48.58
C TRP A 154 1.69 7.24 -50.11
N THR A 155 2.25 6.33 -50.91
CA THR A 155 2.30 6.50 -52.37
C THR A 155 0.91 6.61 -52.99
N ALA A 156 -0.09 5.89 -52.47
CA ALA A 156 -1.45 5.91 -53.01
C ALA A 156 -2.15 7.25 -52.73
N GLU A 157 -2.02 7.73 -51.50
CA GLU A 157 -2.57 8.99 -51.01
C GLU A 157 -1.96 10.17 -51.77
N MET A 158 -0.66 10.10 -52.02
CA MET A 158 0.05 11.12 -52.78
C MET A 158 -0.41 11.20 -54.25
N ARG A 159 -0.77 10.07 -54.87
CA ARG A 159 -1.33 10.06 -56.24
C ARG A 159 -2.66 10.79 -56.29
N GLU A 160 -3.51 10.60 -55.29
CA GLU A 160 -4.77 11.32 -55.19
C GLU A 160 -4.57 12.81 -54.88
N ALA A 161 -3.59 13.17 -54.06
CA ALA A 161 -3.27 14.56 -53.71
C ALA A 161 -2.66 15.38 -54.87
N GLY A 162 -2.50 14.81 -56.07
CA GLY A 162 -1.85 15.48 -57.19
C GLY A 162 -0.32 15.48 -57.11
N GLY A 163 0.27 14.59 -56.31
CA GLY A 163 1.71 14.31 -56.26
C GLY A 163 2.46 14.89 -55.05
N VAL A 164 1.78 15.65 -54.18
CA VAL A 164 2.38 16.24 -52.98
C VAL A 164 1.41 16.15 -51.79
N LEU A 165 1.90 15.71 -50.64
CA LEU A 165 1.17 15.76 -49.36
C LEU A 165 1.72 16.89 -48.47
N ARG A 166 0.84 17.49 -47.68
CA ARG A 166 1.20 18.50 -46.67
C ARG A 166 1.32 17.81 -45.31
N VAL A 167 2.50 17.86 -44.70
CA VAL A 167 2.80 17.13 -43.47
C VAL A 167 2.95 18.11 -42.32
N THR A 168 2.13 17.93 -41.30
CA THR A 168 2.27 18.57 -39.99
C THR A 168 3.07 17.67 -39.07
N THR A 169 4.02 18.25 -38.34
CA THR A 169 4.73 17.59 -37.25
C THR A 169 4.19 18.03 -35.89
N CYS A 170 3.93 17.05 -35.02
CA CYS A 170 3.47 17.27 -33.66
C CYS A 170 4.45 16.64 -32.68
N ALA A 171 4.69 17.29 -31.55
CA ALA A 171 5.43 16.69 -30.46
C ALA A 171 4.43 16.06 -29.47
N VAL A 172 4.76 14.88 -28.96
CA VAL A 172 4.16 14.32 -27.75
C VAL A 172 5.25 14.33 -26.69
N GLY A 173 5.09 15.17 -25.65
CA GLY A 173 6.13 15.39 -24.64
C GLY A 173 7.13 16.46 -25.05
N GLY A 174 8.44 16.20 -24.90
CA GLY A 174 9.50 17.14 -25.31
C GLY A 174 9.65 18.35 -24.39
N THR A 175 9.32 18.18 -23.10
CA THR A 175 9.51 19.20 -22.06
C THR A 175 10.18 18.58 -20.84
N SER A 176 10.83 19.40 -20.02
CA SER A 176 11.49 18.94 -18.78
C SER A 176 10.53 18.33 -17.76
N ALA A 177 9.24 18.69 -17.81
CA ALA A 177 8.21 18.11 -16.96
C ALA A 177 7.84 16.68 -17.37
N VAL A 178 7.86 16.37 -18.67
CA VAL A 178 7.52 15.05 -19.23
C VAL A 178 8.76 14.14 -19.27
N GLY A 179 9.91 14.67 -19.69
CA GLY A 179 11.18 13.94 -19.64
C GLY A 179 11.45 12.95 -20.78
N TRP A 180 10.48 12.76 -21.69
CA TRP A 180 10.58 11.94 -22.90
C TRP A 180 9.82 12.63 -24.03
N ALA A 181 10.06 12.23 -25.29
CA ALA A 181 9.40 12.84 -26.43
C ALA A 181 9.25 11.89 -27.62
N ASN A 182 8.14 12.01 -28.34
CA ASN A 182 7.91 11.37 -29.64
C ASN A 182 7.51 12.42 -30.67
N LEU A 183 7.83 12.18 -31.95
CA LEU A 183 7.39 13.04 -33.04
C LEU A 183 6.30 12.34 -33.85
N GLN A 184 5.19 13.03 -34.08
CA GLN A 184 4.07 12.54 -34.88
C GLN A 184 4.03 13.28 -36.21
N PHE A 185 3.73 12.58 -37.29
CA PHE A 185 3.48 13.14 -38.62
C PHE A 185 2.02 12.97 -38.97
N ILE A 186 1.35 14.05 -39.37
CA ILE A 186 -0.03 14.03 -39.83
C ILE A 186 -0.06 14.55 -41.26
N ALA A 187 -0.42 13.69 -42.21
CA ALA A 187 -0.46 14.04 -43.63
C ALA A 187 -1.86 14.48 -44.05
N GLY A 188 -1.96 15.65 -44.68
CA GLY A 188 -3.15 16.15 -45.35
C GLY A 188 -2.96 16.18 -46.87
N TYR A 189 -4.08 16.14 -47.61
CA TYR A 189 -4.09 16.21 -49.07
C TYR A 189 -3.85 17.64 -49.55
N ASP A 190 -4.75 18.55 -49.19
CA ASP A 190 -4.82 19.92 -49.68
C ASP A 190 -4.56 21.00 -48.60
N TYR A 191 -4.43 20.60 -47.34
CA TYR A 191 -4.14 21.47 -46.19
C TYR A 191 -3.18 20.80 -45.18
N PHE A 192 -2.63 21.58 -44.24
CA PHE A 192 -1.84 21.08 -43.12
C PHE A 192 -2.76 20.73 -41.95
N PRO A 193 -2.89 19.44 -41.56
CA PRO A 193 -3.74 19.06 -40.42
C PRO A 193 -3.25 19.65 -39.11
N GLU A 194 -4.14 19.84 -38.15
CA GLU A 194 -3.81 20.35 -36.82
C GLU A 194 -3.36 19.23 -35.87
N CYS A 195 -2.42 19.52 -34.97
CA CYS A 195 -2.02 18.59 -33.93
C CYS A 195 -3.07 18.42 -32.82
N LEU A 196 -3.86 19.47 -32.59
CA LEU A 196 -4.89 19.58 -31.57
C LEU A 196 -6.20 20.05 -32.22
N PRO A 197 -6.83 19.22 -33.07
CA PRO A 197 -8.00 19.63 -33.84
C PRO A 197 -9.19 19.91 -32.92
N SER A 198 -9.89 21.03 -33.17
CA SER A 198 -11.10 21.39 -32.42
C SER A 198 -12.36 20.66 -32.92
N THR A 199 -12.36 20.22 -34.17
CA THR A 199 -13.40 19.43 -34.86
C THR A 199 -12.76 18.25 -35.61
N PRO A 200 -13.52 17.23 -36.05
CA PRO A 200 -12.96 16.14 -36.83
C PRO A 200 -12.31 16.65 -38.14
N GLN A 201 -11.10 16.17 -38.44
CA GLN A 201 -10.35 16.55 -39.64
C GLN A 201 -9.95 15.32 -40.47
N ASP A 202 -9.95 15.47 -41.79
CA ASP A 202 -9.67 14.40 -42.74
C ASP A 202 -8.17 14.32 -43.08
N VAL A 203 -7.54 13.17 -42.88
CA VAL A 203 -6.11 12.96 -43.09
C VAL A 203 -5.85 11.86 -44.12
N ALA A 204 -4.74 11.98 -44.84
CA ALA A 204 -4.19 10.92 -45.69
C ALA A 204 -3.57 9.78 -44.88
N GLY A 205 -2.99 10.12 -43.73
CA GLY A 205 -2.37 9.15 -42.86
C GLY A 205 -1.71 9.80 -41.65
N MET A 206 -1.27 8.96 -40.72
CA MET A 206 -0.54 9.37 -39.53
C MET A 206 0.65 8.44 -39.30
N ALA A 207 1.76 8.99 -38.84
CA ALA A 207 2.92 8.20 -38.46
C ALA A 207 3.52 8.72 -37.16
N VAL A 208 4.22 7.84 -36.45
CA VAL A 208 5.01 8.18 -35.28
C VAL A 208 6.47 7.84 -35.55
N LEU A 209 7.35 8.75 -35.14
CA LEU A 209 8.78 8.58 -35.10
C LEU A 209 9.24 8.47 -33.66
N GLU A 210 9.91 7.36 -33.42
CA GLU A 210 10.46 6.95 -32.14
C GLU A 210 11.90 6.46 -32.35
N THR A 211 12.47 5.86 -31.33
CA THR A 211 13.78 5.23 -31.35
C THR A 211 13.68 3.85 -30.72
N THR A 212 14.58 2.94 -31.09
CA THR A 212 14.59 1.58 -30.52
C THR A 212 16.00 1.01 -30.54
N VAL A 213 16.20 -0.13 -29.88
CA VAL A 213 17.45 -0.89 -29.89
C VAL A 213 17.18 -2.27 -30.50
N ARG A 214 18.15 -2.78 -31.26
CA ARG A 214 18.16 -4.16 -31.78
C ARG A 214 19.54 -4.75 -31.51
N ASP A 215 19.61 -6.08 -31.37
CA ASP A 215 20.87 -6.77 -31.03
C ASP A 215 21.99 -6.52 -32.05
N ASN A 216 21.63 -6.28 -33.32
CA ASN A 216 22.55 -5.98 -34.42
C ASN A 216 22.85 -4.47 -34.58
N HIS A 217 22.24 -3.60 -33.79
CA HIS A 217 22.37 -2.14 -33.85
C HIS A 217 22.48 -1.52 -32.46
N VAL A 218 23.70 -1.58 -31.92
CA VAL A 218 24.04 -1.09 -30.56
C VAL A 218 23.97 0.43 -30.45
N GLU A 219 24.07 1.14 -31.56
CA GLU A 219 23.94 2.61 -31.66
C GLU A 219 22.51 3.12 -31.53
N GLY A 220 21.52 2.21 -31.54
CA GLY A 220 20.11 2.56 -31.60
C GLY A 220 19.65 2.92 -33.02
N LEU A 221 18.35 2.83 -33.23
CA LEU A 221 17.70 3.04 -34.51
C LEU A 221 16.55 4.02 -34.36
N TYR A 222 16.26 4.81 -35.39
CA TYR A 222 14.97 5.48 -35.52
C TYR A 222 13.92 4.46 -35.93
N PHE A 223 12.74 4.56 -35.35
CA PHE A 223 11.65 3.62 -35.55
C PHE A 223 10.41 4.38 -36.02
N VAL A 224 9.88 4.02 -37.19
CA VAL A 224 8.71 4.66 -37.79
C VAL A 224 7.58 3.64 -37.86
N THR A 225 6.45 3.99 -37.25
CA THR A 225 5.18 3.24 -37.37
C THR A 225 4.13 4.12 -38.03
N LEU A 226 3.46 3.61 -39.06
CA LEU A 226 2.58 4.42 -39.91
C LEU A 226 1.24 3.73 -40.22
N TYR A 227 0.22 4.57 -40.29
CA TYR A 227 -1.10 4.32 -40.84
C TYR A 227 -1.29 5.02 -42.19
N SER A 228 -1.93 4.32 -43.13
CA SER A 228 -2.19 4.74 -44.50
C SER A 228 -3.68 4.53 -44.80
N ASP A 229 -4.40 5.58 -45.15
CA ASP A 229 -5.87 5.54 -45.29
C ASP A 229 -6.34 4.73 -46.51
N LEU A 230 -5.58 4.73 -47.60
CA LEU A 230 -5.90 3.97 -48.81
C LEU A 230 -5.36 2.53 -48.80
N ASP A 231 -4.66 2.12 -47.74
CA ASP A 231 -4.19 0.75 -47.60
C ASP A 231 -5.29 -0.18 -47.10
N VAL A 232 -5.86 -0.95 -48.02
CA VAL A 232 -6.96 -1.90 -47.75
C VAL A 232 -6.58 -3.01 -46.77
N THR A 233 -5.30 -3.22 -46.47
CA THR A 233 -4.85 -4.24 -45.50
C THR A 233 -4.91 -3.74 -44.06
N MET A 234 -5.00 -2.42 -43.85
CA MET A 234 -5.12 -1.81 -42.53
C MET A 234 -6.58 -1.76 -42.10
N THR A 235 -7.05 -2.84 -41.47
CA THR A 235 -8.44 -2.98 -41.01
C THR A 235 -8.53 -2.93 -39.48
N VAL A 236 -9.71 -2.63 -38.95
CA VAL A 236 -9.92 -2.57 -37.49
C VAL A 236 -9.92 -3.97 -36.88
N ALA A 237 -9.10 -4.20 -35.86
CA ALA A 237 -9.05 -5.41 -35.07
C ALA A 237 -9.28 -5.08 -33.58
N THR A 238 -10.15 -5.84 -32.92
CA THR A 238 -10.33 -5.71 -31.47
C THR A 238 -9.26 -6.52 -30.75
N SER A 239 -8.39 -5.81 -30.02
CA SER A 239 -7.35 -6.40 -29.17
C SER A 239 -7.88 -6.59 -27.75
N THR A 240 -7.71 -7.78 -27.19
CA THR A 240 -7.98 -8.07 -25.78
C THR A 240 -6.70 -7.88 -24.97
N ASN A 241 -6.73 -6.94 -24.02
CA ASN A 241 -5.65 -6.67 -23.10
C ASN A 241 -5.55 -7.79 -22.04
N SER A 242 -4.39 -7.92 -21.39
CA SER A 242 -4.19 -8.96 -20.37
C SER A 242 -5.06 -8.78 -19.12
N ASP A 243 -5.69 -7.62 -18.93
CA ASP A 243 -6.65 -7.35 -17.85
C ASP A 243 -8.12 -7.60 -18.25
N GLY A 244 -8.34 -8.16 -19.44
CA GLY A 244 -9.67 -8.48 -19.97
C GLY A 244 -10.38 -7.30 -20.63
N THR A 245 -9.83 -6.08 -20.56
CA THR A 245 -10.37 -4.95 -21.31
C THR A 245 -10.12 -5.12 -22.82
N THR A 246 -10.92 -4.45 -23.65
CA THR A 246 -10.78 -4.52 -25.12
C THR A 246 -10.62 -3.14 -25.71
N GLN A 247 -9.70 -2.99 -26.66
CA GLN A 247 -9.48 -1.75 -27.40
C GLN A 247 -9.37 -2.05 -28.89
N ASN A 248 -9.84 -1.13 -29.72
CA ASN A 248 -9.75 -1.27 -31.17
C ASN A 248 -8.40 -0.74 -31.65
N LEU A 249 -7.68 -1.56 -32.41
CA LEU A 249 -6.39 -1.23 -33.03
C LEU A 249 -6.49 -1.44 -34.53
N MET A 250 -5.66 -0.75 -35.31
CA MET A 250 -5.48 -1.06 -36.72
C MET A 250 -4.58 -2.29 -36.86
N SER A 251 -5.00 -3.23 -37.69
CA SER A 251 -4.17 -4.37 -38.09
C SER A 251 -3.07 -3.93 -39.06
N ASN A 252 -1.93 -4.64 -38.98
CA ASN A 252 -0.81 -4.50 -39.91
C ASN A 252 -0.27 -3.06 -40.09
N PRO A 253 0.00 -2.30 -39.01
CA PRO A 253 0.66 -1.02 -39.17
C PRO A 253 2.03 -1.22 -39.84
N LYS A 254 2.42 -0.32 -40.74
CA LYS A 254 3.71 -0.40 -41.42
C LYS A 254 4.80 0.06 -40.46
N ARG A 255 5.82 -0.77 -40.28
CA ARG A 255 6.90 -0.58 -39.31
C ARG A 255 8.26 -0.62 -40.01
N THR A 256 9.10 0.36 -39.74
CA THR A 256 10.38 0.54 -40.46
C THR A 256 11.44 1.13 -39.55
N LEU A 257 12.66 0.61 -39.64
CA LEU A 257 13.84 1.08 -38.93
C LEU A 257 14.68 1.94 -39.87
N VAL A 258 15.25 3.00 -39.32
CA VAL A 258 16.17 3.90 -40.02
C VAL A 258 17.42 4.09 -39.15
N THR A 259 18.59 3.79 -39.71
CA THR A 259 19.86 4.04 -39.03
C THR A 259 20.20 5.54 -39.04
N GLY A 260 21.09 5.99 -38.15
CA GLY A 260 21.62 7.37 -38.17
C GLY A 260 22.26 7.78 -39.51
N THR A 261 22.71 6.80 -40.31
CA THR A 261 23.30 7.00 -41.64
C THR A 261 22.29 7.00 -42.79
N GLY A 262 21.00 6.76 -42.51
CA GLY A 262 19.93 6.77 -43.51
C GLY A 262 19.64 5.42 -44.18
N LYS A 263 20.24 4.31 -43.72
CA LYS A 263 19.85 2.96 -44.16
C LYS A 263 18.46 2.60 -43.63
N ILE A 264 17.60 2.07 -44.50
CA ILE A 264 16.21 1.69 -44.21
C ILE A 264 16.10 0.17 -44.11
N GLU A 265 15.43 -0.33 -43.08
CA GLU A 265 15.19 -1.75 -42.83
C GLU A 265 13.75 -1.97 -42.38
N LYS A 266 13.16 -3.13 -42.72
CA LYS A 266 11.82 -3.48 -42.25
C LYS A 266 11.89 -4.00 -40.81
N ASP A 267 10.91 -3.63 -39.98
CA ASP A 267 10.76 -4.19 -38.64
C ASP A 267 9.54 -5.10 -38.55
N ASP A 268 9.75 -6.33 -38.11
CA ASP A 268 8.66 -7.28 -37.87
C ASP A 268 8.30 -7.38 -36.37
N LEU A 269 9.14 -6.87 -35.47
CA LEU A 269 8.92 -6.95 -34.02
C LEU A 269 7.93 -5.88 -33.52
N GLY A 270 8.08 -4.65 -33.98
CA GLY A 270 7.33 -3.48 -33.52
C GLY A 270 7.57 -3.07 -32.08
N GLN A 271 8.60 -3.62 -31.44
CA GLN A 271 8.91 -3.39 -30.03
C GLN A 271 9.90 -2.26 -29.85
N ASP A 272 9.66 -1.47 -28.81
CA ASP A 272 10.47 -0.38 -28.34
C ASP A 272 10.28 -0.19 -26.82
N TYR A 273 10.82 0.89 -26.27
CA TYR A 273 10.79 1.19 -24.83
C TYR A 273 11.24 0.05 -23.92
N ILE A 274 12.32 -0.64 -24.30
CA ILE A 274 12.90 -1.72 -23.49
C ILE A 274 13.65 -1.08 -22.31
N ILE A 275 12.97 -0.94 -21.17
CA ILE A 275 13.49 -0.29 -19.97
C ILE A 275 13.63 -1.31 -18.85
N ASN A 276 14.81 -1.38 -18.22
CA ASN A 276 15.03 -2.24 -17.06
C ASN A 276 14.83 -1.46 -15.76
N ALA A 277 14.28 -2.10 -14.72
CA ALA A 277 14.25 -1.60 -13.35
C ALA A 277 14.51 -2.72 -12.34
N TYR A 278 15.06 -2.37 -11.18
CA TYR A 278 15.54 -3.33 -10.18
C TYR A 278 14.99 -3.03 -8.77
N PRO A 279 13.65 -3.05 -8.56
CA PRO A 279 13.02 -2.64 -7.30
C PRO A 279 13.37 -3.53 -6.10
N LEU A 280 13.70 -4.81 -6.32
CA LEU A 280 14.09 -5.75 -5.25
C LEU A 280 15.56 -6.16 -5.38
N SER A 281 15.96 -6.65 -6.55
CA SER A 281 17.35 -7.01 -6.87
C SER A 281 17.49 -7.33 -8.36
N ALA A 282 18.72 -7.56 -8.83
CA ALA A 282 18.99 -8.03 -10.19
C ALA A 282 18.29 -9.36 -10.54
N ARG A 283 18.02 -10.23 -9.56
CA ARG A 283 17.32 -11.51 -9.79
C ARG A 283 15.86 -11.32 -10.20
N TYR A 284 15.23 -10.27 -9.70
CA TYR A 284 13.81 -9.94 -9.94
C TYR A 284 13.68 -8.69 -10.81
N LYS A 285 14.48 -8.65 -11.89
CA LYS A 285 14.48 -7.55 -12.86
C LYS A 285 13.09 -7.36 -13.46
N VAL A 286 12.62 -6.13 -13.48
CA VAL A 286 11.44 -5.69 -14.23
C VAL A 286 11.91 -5.21 -15.59
N THR A 287 11.36 -5.76 -16.66
CA THR A 287 11.61 -5.29 -18.03
C THR A 287 10.31 -4.72 -18.56
N GLY A 288 10.24 -3.39 -18.69
CA GLY A 288 9.17 -2.69 -19.40
C GLY A 288 9.41 -2.77 -20.90
N MET A 289 8.32 -2.83 -21.67
CA MET A 289 8.35 -2.84 -23.13
C MET A 289 7.06 -2.24 -23.67
N CYS A 290 7.15 -1.59 -24.83
CA CYS A 290 5.99 -1.17 -25.59
C CYS A 290 6.02 -1.78 -26.99
N VAL A 291 4.83 -1.91 -27.57
CA VAL A 291 4.65 -2.19 -28.98
C VAL A 291 3.90 -0.99 -29.55
N THR A 292 4.50 -0.32 -30.52
CA THR A 292 3.87 0.83 -31.19
C THR A 292 2.79 0.34 -32.13
N GLU A 293 1.57 0.79 -31.90
CA GLU A 293 0.37 0.41 -32.65
C GLU A 293 -0.34 1.68 -33.16
N ILE A 294 -1.39 1.49 -33.96
CA ILE A 294 -2.30 2.59 -34.32
C ILE A 294 -3.65 2.26 -33.68
N GLU A 295 -4.14 3.16 -32.84
CA GLU A 295 -5.43 3.04 -32.18
C GLU A 295 -6.56 3.54 -33.08
N GLU A 296 -7.69 2.84 -33.02
CA GLU A 296 -8.93 3.24 -33.66
C GLU A 296 -9.87 3.82 -32.59
N LEU A 297 -10.21 5.09 -32.74
CA LEU A 297 -10.79 5.91 -31.69
C LEU A 297 -12.32 5.85 -31.59
N SER A 298 -13.04 5.03 -32.36
CA SER A 298 -14.52 5.09 -32.42
C SER A 298 -15.20 4.95 -31.05
N LYS A 299 -14.67 4.07 -30.18
CA LYS A 299 -15.14 3.92 -28.79
C LYS A 299 -14.57 5.04 -27.90
N LEU A 300 -13.25 5.21 -27.95
CA LEU A 300 -12.53 6.09 -27.04
C LEU A 300 -12.89 7.57 -27.20
N ARG A 301 -13.24 8.03 -28.41
CA ARG A 301 -13.69 9.41 -28.66
C ARG A 301 -14.96 9.76 -27.90
N VAL A 302 -15.86 8.79 -27.74
CA VAL A 302 -17.11 8.96 -26.98
C VAL A 302 -16.79 8.97 -25.49
N ASP A 303 -15.99 8.01 -25.03
CA ASP A 303 -15.62 7.88 -23.62
C ASP A 303 -14.85 9.12 -23.12
N LEU A 304 -13.96 9.67 -23.94
CA LEU A 304 -13.16 10.86 -23.62
C LEU A 304 -13.84 12.20 -23.98
N HIS A 305 -15.04 12.17 -24.58
CA HIS A 305 -15.79 13.37 -24.97
C HIS A 305 -14.97 14.32 -25.87
N LEU A 306 -14.26 13.75 -26.85
CA LEU A 306 -13.39 14.52 -27.74
C LEU A 306 -14.22 15.39 -28.70
N SER A 307 -13.85 16.66 -28.83
CA SER A 307 -14.48 17.58 -29.79
C SER A 307 -13.91 17.46 -31.20
N GLY A 308 -12.62 17.13 -31.32
CA GLY A 308 -11.93 16.92 -32.60
C GLY A 308 -10.90 15.80 -32.54
N TRP A 309 -10.64 15.21 -33.70
CA TRP A 309 -9.70 14.10 -33.91
C TRP A 309 -9.36 13.96 -35.40
N SER A 310 -8.28 13.27 -35.73
CA SER A 310 -7.93 12.92 -37.11
C SER A 310 -8.66 11.65 -37.54
N ARG A 311 -9.19 11.64 -38.77
CA ARG A 311 -9.79 10.44 -39.39
C ARG A 311 -9.33 10.29 -40.83
N GLY A 312 -9.19 9.05 -41.28
CA GLY A 312 -8.93 8.76 -42.68
C GLY A 312 -10.01 9.34 -43.59
N LYS A 313 -9.63 10.07 -44.64
CA LYS A 313 -10.57 10.72 -45.58
C LYS A 313 -11.46 9.69 -46.31
N HIS A 314 -10.92 8.53 -46.67
CA HIS A 314 -11.58 7.49 -47.43
C HIS A 314 -12.16 6.41 -46.54
N SER A 315 -11.39 5.91 -45.58
CA SER A 315 -11.86 4.87 -44.66
C SER A 315 -12.85 5.42 -43.63
N GLN A 316 -12.85 6.73 -43.37
CA GLN A 316 -13.61 7.40 -42.31
C GLN A 316 -13.28 6.89 -40.90
N LEU A 317 -12.16 6.15 -40.75
CA LEU A 317 -11.71 5.60 -39.48
C LEU A 317 -11.01 6.68 -38.65
N PRO A 318 -11.43 6.94 -37.40
CA PRO A 318 -10.74 7.86 -36.52
C PRO A 318 -9.49 7.17 -35.95
N VAL A 319 -8.31 7.76 -36.14
CA VAL A 319 -7.03 7.11 -35.86
C VAL A 319 -6.11 7.99 -35.05
N VAL A 320 -5.26 7.35 -34.24
CA VAL A 320 -4.13 8.01 -33.58
C VAL A 320 -3.03 6.98 -33.32
N PRO A 321 -1.74 7.36 -33.38
CA PRO A 321 -0.67 6.51 -32.89
C PRO A 321 -0.84 6.20 -31.41
N GLY A 322 -0.59 4.96 -31.01
CA GLY A 322 -0.77 4.49 -29.65
C GLY A 322 0.24 3.42 -29.27
N TRP A 323 0.21 2.99 -28.02
CA TRP A 323 1.19 2.03 -27.52
C TRP A 323 0.52 0.95 -26.71
N ARG A 324 0.92 -0.28 -26.98
CA ARG A 324 0.62 -1.40 -26.11
C ARG A 324 1.82 -1.64 -25.22
N CYS A 325 1.75 -1.10 -24.00
CA CYS A 325 2.84 -1.10 -23.04
C CYS A 325 2.60 -2.10 -21.92
N GLY A 326 3.71 -2.64 -21.41
CA GLY A 326 3.66 -3.71 -20.44
C GLY A 326 4.99 -3.94 -19.75
N HIS A 327 5.01 -4.99 -18.94
CA HIS A 327 6.21 -5.41 -18.25
C HIS A 327 6.27 -6.92 -18.10
N ARG A 328 7.46 -7.41 -17.81
CA ARG A 328 7.74 -8.78 -17.39
C ARG A 328 8.73 -8.80 -16.23
N VAL A 329 8.41 -9.59 -15.20
CA VAL A 329 9.27 -9.79 -14.03
C VAL A 329 10.06 -11.08 -14.15
N ALA A 330 11.38 -11.00 -14.05
CA ALA A 330 12.24 -12.18 -14.03
C ALA A 330 12.03 -12.99 -12.73
N ASN A 331 12.05 -14.32 -12.85
CA ASN A 331 11.87 -15.25 -11.72
C ASN A 331 10.59 -15.03 -10.89
N ALA A 332 9.50 -14.57 -11.53
CA ALA A 332 8.22 -14.31 -10.88
C ALA A 332 7.67 -15.51 -10.07
N ASN A 333 7.87 -16.74 -10.57
CA ASN A 333 7.44 -17.96 -9.88
C ASN A 333 8.07 -18.13 -8.49
N GLU A 334 9.32 -17.69 -8.30
CA GLU A 334 10.00 -17.74 -7.01
C GLU A 334 9.38 -16.74 -6.03
N LEU A 335 9.09 -15.51 -6.49
CA LEU A 335 8.41 -14.49 -5.68
C LEU A 335 7.03 -14.95 -5.24
N MET A 336 6.25 -15.55 -6.15
CA MET A 336 4.94 -16.12 -5.81
C MET A 336 5.06 -17.23 -4.76
N ALA A 337 6.02 -18.16 -4.92
CA ALA A 337 6.24 -19.22 -3.95
C ALA A 337 6.63 -18.67 -2.57
N ILE A 338 7.53 -17.69 -2.52
CA ILE A 338 7.95 -17.02 -1.28
C ILE A 338 6.75 -16.32 -0.62
N GLN A 339 5.91 -15.61 -1.37
CA GLN A 339 4.71 -14.97 -0.84
C GLN A 339 3.70 -15.97 -0.26
N ILE A 340 3.50 -17.11 -0.92
CA ILE A 340 2.62 -18.17 -0.42
C ILE A 340 3.15 -18.70 0.92
N VAL A 341 4.44 -19.04 0.99
CA VAL A 341 5.06 -19.55 2.23
C VAL A 341 4.99 -18.51 3.36
N LEU A 342 5.33 -17.25 3.08
CA LEU A 342 5.25 -16.15 4.05
C LEU A 342 3.82 -15.88 4.51
N THR A 343 2.84 -16.00 3.61
CA THR A 343 1.42 -15.86 3.97
C THR A 343 0.97 -16.98 4.90
N LEU A 344 1.31 -18.24 4.58
CA LEU A 344 1.00 -19.38 5.45
C LEU A 344 1.69 -19.26 6.82
N LEU A 345 2.95 -18.82 6.85
CA LEU A 345 3.70 -18.58 8.08
C LEU A 345 3.05 -17.44 8.90
N THR A 346 2.64 -16.36 8.24
CA THR A 346 1.95 -15.24 8.89
C THR A 346 0.63 -15.71 9.52
N LEU A 347 -0.17 -16.50 8.80
CA LEU A 347 -1.42 -17.06 9.31
C LEU A 347 -1.17 -17.99 10.52
N CYS A 348 -0.13 -18.82 10.45
CA CYS A 348 0.26 -19.69 11.56
C CYS A 348 0.63 -18.87 12.81
N LEU A 349 1.49 -17.85 12.66
CA LEU A 349 1.89 -16.97 13.77
C LEU A 349 0.72 -16.14 14.31
N LEU A 350 -0.28 -15.83 13.48
CA LEU A 350 -1.46 -15.07 13.89
C LEU A 350 -2.53 -15.95 14.56
N THR A 351 -2.43 -17.28 14.50
CA THR A 351 -3.51 -18.18 14.92
C THR A 351 -3.84 -18.03 16.41
N GLY A 352 -2.84 -17.91 17.28
CA GLY A 352 -3.06 -17.69 18.72
C GLY A 352 -3.72 -16.34 19.03
N ASP A 353 -3.34 -15.30 18.29
CA ASP A 353 -3.94 -13.97 18.41
C ASP A 353 -5.41 -13.99 17.94
N ILE A 354 -5.72 -14.64 16.81
CA ILE A 354 -7.10 -14.82 16.34
C ILE A 354 -7.93 -15.57 17.38
N TYR A 355 -7.39 -16.66 17.94
CA TYR A 355 -8.09 -17.49 18.92
C TYR A 355 -8.47 -16.70 20.18
N VAL A 356 -7.50 -16.01 20.82
CA VAL A 356 -7.76 -15.18 22.00
C VAL A 356 -8.78 -14.08 21.67
N THR A 357 -8.71 -13.52 20.47
CA THR A 357 -9.65 -12.47 20.07
C THR A 357 -11.08 -12.99 19.86
N LEU A 358 -11.24 -14.19 19.28
CA LEU A 358 -12.54 -14.84 19.14
C LEU A 358 -13.16 -15.20 20.49
N GLU A 359 -12.36 -15.68 21.45
CA GLU A 359 -12.83 -15.92 22.83
C GLU A 359 -13.24 -14.61 23.53
N GLY A 360 -12.51 -13.52 23.28
CA GLY A 360 -12.90 -12.17 23.73
C GLY A 360 -14.25 -11.73 23.15
N PHE A 361 -14.48 -11.94 21.86
CA PHE A 361 -15.74 -11.63 21.19
C PHE A 361 -16.91 -12.49 21.70
N ARG A 362 -16.68 -13.79 21.92
CA ARG A 362 -17.67 -14.68 22.52
C ARG A 362 -18.13 -14.17 23.88
N GLY A 363 -17.19 -13.74 24.73
CA GLY A 363 -17.48 -13.14 26.03
C GLY A 363 -18.31 -11.86 25.94
N LEU A 364 -18.09 -11.03 24.91
CA LEU A 364 -18.89 -9.83 24.64
C LEU A 364 -20.34 -10.17 24.28
N VAL A 365 -20.54 -11.15 23.40
CA VAL A 365 -21.89 -11.57 22.95
C VAL A 365 -22.66 -12.23 24.09
N THR A 366 -21.98 -12.97 24.98
CA THR A 366 -22.62 -13.63 26.13
C THR A 366 -22.81 -12.72 27.35
N GLY A 367 -22.44 -11.43 27.26
CA GLY A 367 -22.58 -10.47 28.36
C GLY A 367 -21.63 -10.71 29.54
N GLU A 368 -20.58 -11.50 29.34
CA GLU A 368 -19.55 -11.74 30.36
C GLU A 368 -18.50 -10.63 30.35
N HIS A 369 -17.72 -10.49 31.44
CA HIS A 369 -16.61 -9.54 31.49
C HIS A 369 -15.61 -9.80 30.35
N VAL A 370 -15.50 -8.81 29.45
CA VAL A 370 -14.82 -8.93 28.16
C VAL A 370 -13.32 -8.65 28.27
N MET A 371 -12.48 -9.54 27.74
CA MET A 371 -11.13 -9.19 27.32
C MET A 371 -11.20 -8.49 25.96
N THR A 372 -11.10 -7.17 25.94
CA THR A 372 -10.84 -6.44 24.69
C THR A 372 -9.35 -6.51 24.40
N TYR A 373 -8.97 -7.48 23.57
CA TYR A 373 -7.59 -7.68 23.14
C TYR A 373 -7.34 -6.96 21.81
N ASN A 374 -6.29 -6.14 21.75
CA ASN A 374 -5.86 -5.45 20.54
C ASN A 374 -4.46 -5.94 20.14
N PHE A 375 -4.39 -6.85 19.16
CA PHE A 375 -3.11 -7.41 18.75
C PHE A 375 -2.15 -6.40 18.13
N VAL A 376 -2.68 -5.32 17.55
CA VAL A 376 -1.87 -4.26 16.94
C VAL A 376 -1.04 -3.52 17.98
N ALA A 377 -1.59 -3.30 19.18
CA ALA A 377 -0.85 -2.75 20.31
C ALA A 377 0.20 -3.73 20.86
N GLY A 378 0.05 -5.02 20.58
CA GLY A 378 0.99 -6.07 20.96
C GLY A 378 2.04 -6.41 19.89
N LEU A 379 2.02 -5.76 18.72
CA LEU A 379 2.98 -6.03 17.64
C LEU A 379 4.43 -5.75 18.05
N GLU A 380 4.65 -4.79 18.95
CA GLU A 380 5.96 -4.48 19.54
C GLU A 380 6.65 -5.72 20.13
N ARG A 381 5.86 -6.64 20.72
CA ARG A 381 6.33 -7.90 21.33
C ARG A 381 6.32 -9.08 20.37
N ARG A 382 5.59 -8.99 19.26
CA ARG A 382 5.40 -10.05 18.26
C ARG A 382 6.39 -9.91 17.10
N LYS A 383 7.69 -9.85 17.41
CA LYS A 383 8.75 -9.57 16.43
C LYS A 383 8.76 -10.53 15.23
N ALA A 384 8.49 -11.83 15.44
CA ALA A 384 8.44 -12.82 14.37
C ALA A 384 7.25 -12.58 13.41
N LEU A 385 6.07 -12.31 13.96
CA LEU A 385 4.89 -11.95 13.17
C LEU A 385 5.11 -10.63 12.42
N LEU A 386 5.66 -9.62 13.10
CA LEU A 386 5.97 -8.31 12.50
C LEU A 386 6.93 -8.46 11.32
N LEU A 387 7.99 -9.26 11.47
CA LEU A 387 8.93 -9.56 10.38
C LEU A 387 8.23 -10.26 9.21
N CYS A 388 7.39 -11.26 9.47
CA CYS A 388 6.64 -11.96 8.41
C CYS A 388 5.68 -11.02 7.67
N LEU A 389 4.97 -10.14 8.38
CA LEU A 389 4.08 -9.14 7.78
C LEU A 389 4.85 -8.15 6.89
N ILE A 390 6.04 -7.72 7.32
CA ILE A 390 6.91 -6.86 6.51
C ILE A 390 7.35 -7.61 5.26
N LEU A 391 7.91 -8.81 5.41
CA LEU A 391 8.39 -9.61 4.27
C LEU A 391 7.28 -9.92 3.27
N ASN A 392 6.05 -10.14 3.73
CA ASN A 392 4.88 -10.34 2.85
C ASN A 392 4.47 -9.06 2.11
N SER A 393 4.79 -7.89 2.67
CA SER A 393 4.49 -6.57 2.09
C SER A 393 5.63 -6.01 1.21
N VAL A 394 6.84 -6.57 1.28
CA VAL A 394 8.01 -6.17 0.46
C VAL A 394 7.71 -6.19 -1.05
N PRO A 395 7.00 -7.19 -1.61
CA PRO A 395 6.61 -7.17 -3.02
C PRO A 395 5.77 -5.95 -3.43
N GLY A 396 5.14 -5.25 -2.47
CA GLY A 396 4.48 -3.97 -2.72
C GLY A 396 5.40 -2.94 -3.39
N VAL A 397 6.69 -2.93 -3.06
CA VAL A 397 7.68 -2.05 -3.70
C VAL A 397 7.83 -2.35 -5.19
N LEU A 398 7.89 -3.64 -5.55
CA LEU A 398 7.93 -4.07 -6.95
C LEU A 398 6.62 -3.73 -7.66
N TYR A 399 5.49 -3.98 -7.01
CA TYR A 399 4.17 -3.68 -7.56
C TYR A 399 4.00 -2.18 -7.83
N LEU A 400 4.46 -1.31 -6.93
CA LEU A 400 4.43 0.13 -7.14
C LEU A 400 5.33 0.55 -8.31
N ASP A 401 6.51 -0.08 -8.43
CA ASP A 401 7.45 0.20 -9.52
C ASP A 401 6.92 -0.20 -10.89
N VAL A 402 6.17 -1.30 -10.96
CA VAL A 402 5.48 -1.76 -12.16
C VAL A 402 4.25 -0.90 -12.45
N ALA A 403 3.48 -0.53 -11.43
CA ALA A 403 2.22 0.19 -11.59
C ALA A 403 2.39 1.56 -12.28
N ARG A 404 3.55 2.22 -12.13
CA ARG A 404 3.84 3.52 -12.79
C ARG A 404 3.77 3.46 -14.32
N ILE A 405 3.97 2.29 -14.92
CA ILE A 405 3.92 2.07 -16.38
C ILE A 405 2.50 2.33 -16.92
N TYR A 406 1.47 2.14 -16.08
CA TYR A 406 0.08 2.06 -16.49
C TYR A 406 -0.72 3.35 -16.33
N TYR A 407 -0.08 4.52 -16.17
CA TYR A 407 -0.74 5.81 -15.97
C TYR A 407 -1.84 6.12 -16.99
N PHE A 408 -1.58 5.85 -18.27
CA PHE A 408 -2.53 6.09 -19.36
C PHE A 408 -3.48 4.92 -19.62
N THR A 409 -3.68 4.00 -18.68
CA THR A 409 -4.62 2.88 -18.85
C THR A 409 -5.87 3.05 -17.98
N SER A 410 -6.99 2.46 -18.37
CA SER A 410 -8.27 2.57 -17.65
C SER A 410 -8.19 2.11 -16.19
N ASN A 411 -7.43 1.05 -15.92
CA ASN A 411 -7.27 0.46 -14.59
C ASN A 411 -5.99 0.91 -13.85
N GLY A 412 -5.18 1.78 -14.47
CA GLY A 412 -3.85 2.15 -13.96
C GLY A 412 -3.87 2.75 -12.56
N MET A 413 -4.80 3.68 -12.30
CA MET A 413 -4.93 4.32 -11.01
C MET A 413 -5.36 3.34 -9.91
N GLN A 414 -6.17 2.34 -10.24
CA GLN A 414 -6.56 1.31 -9.26
C GLN A 414 -5.34 0.46 -8.86
N LEU A 415 -4.53 0.03 -9.82
CA LEU A 415 -3.30 -0.72 -9.56
C LEU A 415 -2.28 0.10 -8.77
N TRP A 416 -2.11 1.37 -9.13
CA TRP A 416 -1.24 2.29 -8.41
C TRP A 416 -1.67 2.44 -6.95
N ALA A 417 -2.96 2.67 -6.71
CA ALA A 417 -3.49 2.82 -5.36
C ALA A 417 -3.34 1.55 -4.50
N LEU A 418 -3.68 0.39 -5.06
CA LEU A 418 -3.53 -0.90 -4.36
C LEU A 418 -2.05 -1.18 -4.05
N SER A 419 -1.16 -0.91 -4.99
CA SER A 419 0.29 -1.07 -4.80
C SER A 419 0.84 -0.10 -3.74
N ALA A 420 0.32 1.14 -3.72
CA ALA A 420 0.67 2.14 -2.72
C ALA A 420 0.22 1.72 -1.30
N VAL A 421 -0.95 1.09 -1.15
CA VAL A 421 -1.42 0.57 0.15
C VAL A 421 -0.49 -0.52 0.69
N VAL A 422 -0.08 -1.47 -0.15
CA VAL A 422 0.85 -2.54 0.26
C VAL A 422 2.23 -1.96 0.61
N THR A 423 2.70 -1.01 -0.19
CA THR A 423 3.96 -0.30 0.07
C THR A 423 3.90 0.50 1.37
N ALA A 424 2.81 1.23 1.60
CA ALA A 424 2.57 1.96 2.84
C ALA A 424 2.58 1.02 4.05
N THR A 425 1.92 -0.14 3.93
CA THR A 425 1.92 -1.18 4.96
C THR A 425 3.34 -1.67 5.26
N CYS A 426 4.17 -1.90 4.23
CA CYS A 426 5.57 -2.29 4.37
C CYS A 426 6.37 -1.27 5.18
N PHE A 427 6.28 0.02 4.85
CA PHE A 427 7.03 1.08 5.54
C PHE A 427 6.51 1.36 6.94
N SER A 428 5.19 1.35 7.15
CA SER A 428 4.58 1.54 8.47
C SER A 428 4.97 0.42 9.45
N LEU A 429 4.91 -0.84 9.00
CA LEU A 429 5.36 -1.97 9.83
C LEU A 429 6.88 -1.98 10.01
N GLY A 430 7.64 -1.62 8.97
CA GLY A 430 9.10 -1.47 9.03
C GLY A 430 9.52 -0.45 10.10
N TRP A 431 8.83 0.69 10.17
CA TRP A 431 9.06 1.69 11.22
C TRP A 431 8.79 1.14 12.62
N LEU A 432 7.71 0.37 12.82
CA LEU A 432 7.47 -0.31 14.11
C LEU A 432 8.58 -1.29 14.47
N LEU A 433 9.13 -2.01 13.50
CA LEU A 433 10.24 -2.93 13.73
C LEU A 433 11.49 -2.16 14.18
N VAL A 434 11.80 -1.05 13.52
CA VAL A 434 12.91 -0.15 13.91
C VAL A 434 12.72 0.35 15.34
N VAL A 435 11.53 0.86 15.68
CA VAL A 435 11.19 1.33 17.04
C VAL A 435 11.35 0.19 18.07
N SER A 436 10.85 -1.01 17.75
CA SER A 436 10.94 -2.20 18.60
C SER A 436 12.40 -2.69 18.78
N ILE A 437 13.29 -2.47 17.81
CA ILE A 437 14.73 -2.78 17.92
C ILE A 437 15.45 -1.72 18.76
N VAL A 438 15.16 -0.44 18.52
CA VAL A 438 15.72 0.68 19.32
C VAL A 438 15.39 0.51 20.80
N ASP A 439 14.19 0.03 21.12
CA ASP A 439 13.78 -0.25 22.48
C ASP A 439 14.54 -1.42 23.15
N LEU A 440 15.21 -2.31 22.38
CA LEU A 440 16.06 -3.36 22.95
C LEU A 440 17.39 -2.84 23.51
N ILE A 441 17.79 -1.60 23.18
CA ILE A 441 19.05 -1.03 23.66
C ILE A 441 18.97 -0.85 25.19
N PRO A 442 19.92 -1.40 25.97
CA PRO A 442 19.85 -1.47 27.44
C PRO A 442 20.21 -0.13 28.11
N CYS A 443 19.59 0.97 27.67
CA CYS A 443 19.79 2.30 28.21
C CYS A 443 18.46 2.77 28.80
N ARG A 444 18.31 2.67 30.12
CA ARG A 444 17.05 3.02 30.80
C ARG A 444 17.10 4.43 31.33
N TRP A 445 16.15 5.26 30.91
CA TRP A 445 16.02 6.61 31.45
C TRP A 445 15.07 6.62 32.67
N HIS A 446 15.62 6.51 33.89
CA HIS A 446 14.89 6.67 35.17
C HIS A 446 13.55 5.90 35.26
N ASN A 447 13.43 4.71 34.65
CA ASN A 447 12.19 3.91 34.58
C ASN A 447 10.99 4.65 33.93
N ARG A 448 11.25 5.60 33.03
CA ARG A 448 10.23 6.32 32.28
C ARG A 448 10.34 6.01 30.79
N CYS A 449 9.19 5.78 30.15
CA CYS A 449 9.10 5.54 28.71
C CYS A 449 8.19 6.57 28.04
N VAL A 450 8.49 6.89 26.78
CA VAL A 450 7.58 7.64 25.91
C VAL A 450 6.49 6.68 25.44
N GLY A 451 5.23 7.07 25.66
CA GLY A 451 4.07 6.30 25.20
C GLY A 451 3.65 6.72 23.79
N TYR A 452 3.36 5.76 22.92
CA TYR A 452 2.74 6.01 21.62
C TYR A 452 1.58 5.04 21.37
N SER A 453 0.68 5.38 20.44
CA SER A 453 -0.42 4.49 20.06
C SER A 453 -0.09 3.78 18.75
N ALA A 454 0.27 2.48 18.82
CA ALA A 454 0.57 1.68 17.63
C ALA A 454 -0.59 1.58 16.63
N PRO A 455 -1.87 1.39 17.06
CA PRO A 455 -2.99 1.38 16.13
C PRO A 455 -3.17 2.73 15.44
N LEU A 456 -3.13 3.83 16.20
CA LEU A 456 -3.27 5.17 15.61
C LEU A 456 -2.15 5.43 14.61
N PHE A 457 -0.91 5.11 14.97
CA PHE A 457 0.24 5.21 14.06
C PHE A 457 0.03 4.39 12.78
N LEU A 458 -0.31 3.11 12.87
CA LEU A 458 -0.43 2.24 11.70
C LEU A 458 -1.55 2.69 10.77
N PHE A 459 -2.75 2.97 11.29
CA PHE A 459 -3.87 3.40 10.45
C PHE A 459 -3.61 4.77 9.82
N THR A 460 -3.10 5.73 10.60
CA THR A 460 -2.83 7.08 10.06
C THR A 460 -1.67 7.07 9.08
N SER A 461 -0.59 6.34 9.35
CA SER A 461 0.54 6.25 8.42
C SER A 461 0.15 5.57 7.10
N ILE A 462 -0.55 4.43 7.15
CA ILE A 462 -1.00 3.75 5.93
C ILE A 462 -1.92 4.67 5.12
N ALA A 463 -2.89 5.31 5.76
CA ALA A 463 -3.82 6.22 5.09
C ALA A 463 -3.12 7.45 4.48
N THR A 464 -2.21 8.08 5.23
CA THR A 464 -1.54 9.31 4.79
C THR A 464 -0.46 9.06 3.73
N VAL A 465 0.30 7.97 3.82
CA VAL A 465 1.23 7.54 2.75
C VAL A 465 0.46 7.20 1.49
N THR A 466 -0.62 6.41 1.61
CA THR A 466 -1.48 6.07 0.47
C THR A 466 -2.05 7.33 -0.16
N ALA A 467 -2.60 8.26 0.63
CA ALA A 467 -3.14 9.51 0.11
C ALA A 467 -2.07 10.39 -0.56
N ALA A 468 -0.84 10.41 -0.03
CA ALA A 468 0.27 11.14 -0.63
C ALA A 468 0.68 10.54 -1.98
N CYS A 469 0.81 9.21 -2.06
CA CYS A 469 1.17 8.50 -3.28
C CYS A 469 0.06 8.50 -4.33
N CYS A 470 -1.22 8.45 -3.93
CA CYS A 470 -2.38 8.42 -4.83
C CYS A 470 -2.75 9.78 -5.45
N LYS A 471 -1.97 10.84 -5.21
CA LYS A 471 -2.15 12.09 -5.93
C LYS A 471 -1.85 11.87 -7.42
N ASN A 472 -2.72 12.37 -8.30
CA ASN A 472 -2.52 12.22 -9.75
C ASN A 472 -1.15 12.73 -10.20
N SER A 473 -0.69 13.84 -9.62
CA SER A 473 0.63 14.42 -9.92
C SER A 473 1.78 13.49 -9.53
N ALA A 474 1.67 12.73 -8.44
CA ALA A 474 2.70 11.78 -8.01
C ALA A 474 2.75 10.57 -8.96
N PHE A 475 1.58 10.06 -9.36
CA PHE A 475 1.48 8.96 -10.33
C PHE A 475 2.00 9.38 -11.71
N GLU A 476 1.59 10.55 -12.19
CA GLU A 476 2.07 11.14 -13.46
C GLU A 476 3.59 11.35 -13.45
N THR A 477 4.13 11.93 -12.37
CA THR A 477 5.57 12.14 -12.21
C THR A 477 6.32 10.81 -12.22
N ALA A 478 5.82 9.80 -11.50
CA ALA A 478 6.44 8.48 -11.46
C ALA A 478 6.44 7.80 -12.85
N ALA A 479 5.35 7.93 -13.61
CA ALA A 479 5.23 7.42 -14.97
C ALA A 479 6.21 8.12 -15.92
N ASN A 480 6.24 9.45 -15.89
CA ASN A 480 7.15 10.25 -16.71
C ASN A 480 8.62 9.95 -16.40
N LYS A 481 8.98 9.77 -15.12
CA LYS A 481 10.33 9.37 -14.71
C LYS A 481 10.72 7.95 -15.11
N PHE A 482 9.76 7.06 -15.33
CA PHE A 482 10.06 5.73 -15.88
C PHE A 482 10.56 5.83 -17.32
N TYR A 483 9.85 6.60 -18.15
CA TYR A 483 10.18 6.81 -19.57
C TYR A 483 11.29 7.86 -19.80
N ALA A 484 11.62 8.68 -18.81
CA ALA A 484 12.76 9.60 -18.85
C ALA A 484 14.12 8.94 -18.55
N ALA A 485 14.24 7.63 -18.74
CA ALA A 485 15.48 6.90 -18.55
C ALA A 485 16.54 7.31 -19.60
N ASP A 486 17.81 7.08 -19.28
CA ASP A 486 18.91 7.51 -20.16
C ASP A 486 18.83 6.82 -21.53
N PRO A 487 18.82 7.60 -22.63
CA PRO A 487 18.75 7.03 -23.98
C PRO A 487 20.13 6.67 -24.55
N TYR A 488 20.18 5.64 -25.41
CA TYR A 488 21.30 5.46 -26.36
C TYR A 488 21.16 6.42 -27.55
N LEU A 489 19.92 6.57 -28.03
CA LEU A 489 19.55 7.46 -29.12
C LEU A 489 18.27 8.20 -28.73
N GLY A 490 18.25 9.52 -28.93
CA GLY A 490 17.10 10.35 -28.64
C GLY A 490 16.68 11.22 -29.82
N LEU A 491 15.55 11.91 -29.65
CA LEU A 491 15.04 12.91 -30.59
C LEU A 491 15.42 14.31 -30.12
N TRP A 492 15.89 15.16 -31.03
CA TRP A 492 16.18 16.56 -30.71
C TRP A 492 14.92 17.42 -30.86
N ILE A 493 14.24 17.71 -29.75
CA ILE A 493 12.98 18.44 -29.73
C ILE A 493 13.08 19.55 -28.68
N ASN A 494 12.64 20.76 -29.03
CA ASN A 494 12.65 21.92 -28.12
C ASN A 494 14.04 22.21 -27.51
N ASN A 495 15.08 22.18 -28.34
CA ASN A 495 16.46 22.49 -27.97
C ASN A 495 17.06 21.54 -26.91
N ALA A 496 16.56 20.31 -26.82
CA ALA A 496 17.09 19.25 -25.97
C ALA A 496 16.94 17.88 -26.65
N THR A 497 17.78 16.93 -26.26
CA THR A 497 17.64 15.53 -26.67
C THR A 497 16.76 14.80 -25.66
N TRP A 498 15.69 14.17 -26.13
CA TRP A 498 14.76 13.42 -25.29
C TRP A 498 14.78 11.93 -25.62
N PRO A 499 14.64 11.05 -24.62
CA PRO A 499 14.43 9.63 -24.86
C PRO A 499 13.10 9.38 -25.56
N SER A 500 13.09 8.38 -26.45
CA SER A 500 11.97 8.07 -27.34
C SER A 500 11.91 6.56 -27.65
N GLY A 501 12.35 5.69 -26.74
CA GLY A 501 12.27 4.23 -26.92
C GLY A 501 13.62 3.48 -26.97
N SER A 502 14.74 4.15 -27.28
CA SER A 502 16.09 3.57 -27.28
C SER A 502 16.82 3.86 -25.97
N TYR A 503 16.86 2.89 -25.04
CA TYR A 503 17.37 3.08 -23.68
C TYR A 503 18.64 2.29 -23.38
N VAL A 504 19.46 2.82 -22.48
CA VAL A 504 20.65 2.12 -21.97
C VAL A 504 20.27 0.92 -21.10
N ALA A 505 21.11 -0.12 -21.11
CA ALA A 505 20.85 -1.35 -20.38
C ALA A 505 20.79 -1.17 -18.84
N THR A 506 21.46 -0.13 -18.32
CA THR A 506 21.47 0.26 -16.89
C THR A 506 20.05 0.46 -16.35
N GLY A 507 19.12 0.93 -17.19
CA GLY A 507 17.72 1.09 -16.84
C GLY A 507 17.40 2.37 -16.06
N THR A 508 16.23 2.39 -15.43
CA THR A 508 15.70 3.55 -14.69
C THR A 508 15.77 3.35 -13.17
N PRO A 509 15.93 4.42 -12.39
CA PRO A 509 15.79 4.35 -10.93
C PRO A 509 14.42 3.80 -10.49
N VAL A 510 14.45 3.13 -9.34
CA VAL A 510 13.26 2.56 -8.71
C VAL A 510 12.31 3.66 -8.23
N VAL A 511 11.01 3.43 -8.31
CA VAL A 511 9.97 4.43 -8.00
C VAL A 511 10.13 5.06 -6.61
N LEU A 512 10.66 4.30 -5.65
CA LEU A 512 10.91 4.77 -4.30
C LEU A 512 11.86 5.96 -4.25
N THR A 513 12.80 6.12 -5.19
CA THR A 513 13.70 7.29 -5.22
C THR A 513 12.94 8.59 -5.45
N TYR A 514 11.80 8.52 -6.13
CA TYR A 514 10.96 9.68 -6.45
C TYR A 514 9.85 9.90 -5.43
N LEU A 515 9.50 8.88 -4.63
CA LEU A 515 8.43 8.94 -3.63
C LEU A 515 8.92 8.99 -2.18
N VAL A 516 10.22 9.26 -1.96
CA VAL A 516 10.78 9.30 -0.60
C VAL A 516 10.04 10.31 0.28
N GLY A 517 9.72 11.49 -0.25
CA GLY A 517 8.99 12.52 0.50
C GLY A 517 7.58 12.09 0.85
N GLU A 518 6.88 11.48 -0.11
CA GLU A 518 5.51 10.97 -0.02
C GLU A 518 5.38 9.79 0.95
N ILE A 519 6.48 9.12 1.28
CA ILE A 519 6.51 8.00 2.24
C ILE A 519 7.05 8.46 3.60
N VAL A 520 8.21 9.11 3.64
CA VAL A 520 8.92 9.43 4.90
C VAL A 520 8.17 10.49 5.71
N TYR A 521 7.73 11.59 5.09
CA TYR A 521 7.05 12.65 5.83
C TYR A 521 5.75 12.16 6.49
N PRO A 522 4.87 11.40 5.80
CA PRO A 522 3.65 10.89 6.43
C PRO A 522 3.92 9.83 7.50
N VAL A 523 4.92 8.96 7.33
CA VAL A 523 5.31 7.98 8.37
C VAL A 523 5.80 8.69 9.63
N VAL A 524 6.77 9.60 9.51
CA VAL A 524 7.32 10.32 10.67
C VAL A 524 6.28 11.24 11.30
N GLY A 525 5.48 11.94 10.48
CA GLY A 525 4.40 12.80 10.96
C GLY A 525 3.31 12.02 11.71
N SER A 526 2.90 10.87 11.19
CA SER A 526 1.93 9.98 11.86
C SER A 526 2.49 9.43 13.17
N PHE A 527 3.78 9.12 13.21
CA PHE A 527 4.43 8.66 14.44
C PHE A 527 4.49 9.76 15.51
N ALA A 528 4.92 10.96 15.14
CA ALA A 528 4.94 12.12 16.03
C ALA A 528 3.53 12.46 16.55
N ALA A 529 2.51 12.41 15.67
CA ALA A 529 1.11 12.59 16.07
C ALA A 529 0.66 11.51 17.06
N SER A 530 1.07 10.25 16.87
CA SER A 530 0.74 9.17 17.79
C SER A 530 1.35 9.34 19.19
N ILE A 531 2.55 9.90 19.28
CA ILE A 531 3.20 10.27 20.54
C ILE A 531 2.48 11.47 21.17
N LEU A 532 2.20 12.52 20.39
CA LEU A 532 1.53 13.73 20.85
C LEU A 532 0.16 13.41 21.45
N VAL A 533 -0.66 12.64 20.73
CA VAL A 533 -2.01 12.25 21.19
C VAL A 533 -1.92 11.47 22.50
N MET A 534 -1.00 10.51 22.61
CA MET A 534 -0.84 9.77 23.87
C MET A 534 -0.30 10.65 24.99
N THR A 535 0.61 11.57 24.71
CA THR A 535 1.17 12.51 25.70
C THR A 535 0.09 13.44 26.24
N VAL A 536 -0.74 14.02 25.36
CA VAL A 536 -1.87 14.89 25.75
C VAL A 536 -2.90 14.11 26.53
N TYR A 537 -3.26 12.90 26.08
CA TYR A 537 -4.18 12.04 26.80
C TYR A 537 -3.71 11.77 28.24
N ARG A 538 -2.42 11.44 28.41
CA ARG A 538 -1.81 11.22 29.73
C ARG A 538 -1.76 12.49 30.57
N ALA A 539 -1.43 13.63 29.98
CA ALA A 539 -1.40 14.91 30.70
C ALA A 539 -2.77 15.25 31.29
N LEU A 540 -3.84 14.97 30.53
CA LEU A 540 -5.22 15.24 30.94
C LEU A 540 -5.76 14.22 31.96
N GLN A 541 -5.47 12.93 31.79
CA GLN A 541 -6.05 11.87 32.64
C GLN A 541 -5.19 11.47 33.84
N HIS A 542 -3.88 11.52 33.70
CA HIS A 542 -2.92 10.97 34.65
C HIS A 542 -1.94 12.01 35.21
N HIS A 543 -2.06 13.28 34.79
CA HIS A 543 -1.16 14.37 35.18
C HIS A 543 0.34 14.06 35.02
N SER A 544 0.67 13.20 34.06
CA SER A 544 2.04 12.79 33.72
C SER A 544 2.23 12.83 32.21
N LEU A 545 3.43 13.17 31.75
CA LEU A 545 3.79 13.17 30.33
C LEU A 545 4.37 11.82 29.86
N LEU A 546 4.96 11.05 30.77
CA LEU A 546 5.66 9.79 30.48
C LEU A 546 5.01 8.61 31.20
N ILE A 547 5.24 7.39 30.68
CA ILE A 547 4.86 6.14 31.35
C ILE A 547 5.83 5.92 32.50
N ASP A 548 5.30 5.76 33.71
CA ASP A 548 6.08 5.26 34.84
C ASP A 548 6.03 3.72 34.85
N THR A 549 7.19 3.09 34.68
CA THR A 549 7.36 1.62 34.64
C THR A 549 7.93 1.05 35.94
N THR A 550 8.03 1.85 37.01
CA THR A 550 8.57 1.42 38.31
C THR A 550 7.87 0.18 38.87
N TRP A 551 6.54 0.12 38.77
CA TRP A 551 5.74 -1.00 39.28
C TRP A 551 6.01 -2.32 38.54
N CYS A 552 6.34 -2.25 37.25
CA CYS A 552 6.62 -3.42 36.44
C CYS A 552 7.85 -4.20 36.96
N ARG A 553 8.75 -3.55 37.70
CA ARG A 553 9.90 -4.19 38.36
C ARG A 553 9.50 -5.01 39.59
N ASN A 554 8.45 -4.60 40.28
CA ASN A 554 7.94 -5.29 41.47
C ASN A 554 7.07 -6.49 41.10
N ASN A 555 6.68 -6.59 39.82
CA ASN A 555 5.86 -7.68 39.31
C ASN A 555 6.69 -8.89 38.90
N SER A 556 6.33 -10.06 39.46
CA SER A 556 7.02 -11.34 39.31
C SER A 556 7.13 -11.78 37.85
N PHE A 557 6.11 -11.48 37.03
CA PHE A 557 6.07 -11.80 35.61
C PHE A 557 6.75 -10.75 34.73
N LEU A 558 6.40 -9.46 34.88
CA LEU A 558 6.93 -8.39 34.03
C LEU A 558 8.44 -8.21 34.16
N ARG A 559 9.01 -8.57 35.33
CA ARG A 559 10.46 -8.64 35.54
C ARG A 559 11.14 -9.60 34.56
N GLN A 560 10.46 -10.67 34.16
CA GLN A 560 10.97 -11.68 33.23
C GLN A 560 10.58 -11.42 31.78
N ALA A 561 9.47 -10.72 31.53
CA ALA A 561 8.95 -10.43 30.19
C ALA A 561 9.73 -9.34 29.40
N ASN A 562 10.96 -9.03 29.78
CA ASN A 562 11.85 -8.02 29.17
C ASN A 562 11.18 -6.65 28.95
N MET A 563 11.08 -5.83 30.01
CA MET A 563 10.45 -4.51 29.96
C MET A 563 11.04 -3.57 28.90
N PRO A 564 10.22 -2.67 28.31
CA PRO A 564 10.71 -1.66 27.38
C PRO A 564 11.61 -0.64 28.08
N ASN A 565 12.49 0.00 27.32
CA ASN A 565 13.54 0.89 27.86
C ASN A 565 13.30 2.38 27.54
N PHE A 566 12.76 2.69 26.35
CA PHE A 566 12.64 4.06 25.86
C PHE A 566 11.24 4.43 25.40
N ILE A 567 10.63 3.58 24.58
CA ILE A 567 9.40 3.89 23.86
C ILE A 567 8.55 2.64 23.76
N THR A 568 7.28 2.76 24.10
CA THR A 568 6.38 1.60 24.09
C THR A 568 4.95 1.99 23.78
N SER A 569 4.26 1.06 23.13
CA SER A 569 2.83 1.08 22.88
C SER A 569 2.04 0.21 23.87
N LEU A 570 2.75 -0.48 24.76
CA LEU A 570 2.15 -1.42 25.71
C LEU A 570 1.46 -0.67 26.86
N PRO A 571 0.32 -1.21 27.36
CA PRO A 571 -0.42 -0.60 28.47
C PRO A 571 0.25 -0.93 29.81
N LEU A 572 1.44 -0.37 30.05
CA LEU A 572 2.28 -0.61 31.23
C LEU A 572 2.09 0.43 32.35
N GLU A 573 1.00 1.19 32.33
CA GLU A 573 0.74 2.19 33.35
C GLU A 573 0.23 1.56 34.67
N PRO A 574 0.57 2.16 35.83
CA PRO A 574 0.00 1.76 37.12
C PRO A 574 -1.54 1.84 37.14
N SER A 575 -2.14 2.74 36.35
CA SER A 575 -3.59 2.92 36.19
C SER A 575 -4.28 1.69 35.58
N VAL A 576 -3.54 0.89 34.81
CA VAL A 576 -4.03 -0.34 34.16
C VAL A 576 -3.85 -1.56 35.05
N ALA A 577 -2.97 -1.49 36.06
CA ALA A 577 -2.86 -2.52 37.09
C ALA A 577 -4.09 -2.53 38.01
N ILE A 578 -4.33 -3.65 38.69
CA ILE A 578 -5.32 -3.76 39.75
C ILE A 578 -4.58 -3.60 41.07
N ARG A 579 -4.90 -2.56 41.83
CA ARG A 579 -4.32 -2.34 43.15
C ARG A 579 -5.15 -3.06 44.21
N LEU A 580 -4.56 -4.03 44.91
CA LEU A 580 -5.16 -4.74 46.04
C LEU A 580 -4.23 -4.57 47.24
N GLY A 581 -4.62 -3.69 48.17
CA GLY A 581 -3.74 -3.31 49.29
C GLY A 581 -2.51 -2.55 48.82
N HIS A 582 -1.33 -3.05 49.19
CA HIS A 582 -0.02 -2.48 48.81
C HIS A 582 0.52 -3.02 47.49
N ASP A 583 -0.06 -4.10 46.95
CA ASP A 583 0.44 -4.80 45.77
C ASP A 583 -0.31 -4.41 44.49
N MET A 584 0.40 -4.42 43.37
CA MET A 584 -0.13 -4.08 42.04
C MET A 584 -0.14 -5.31 41.14
N TYR A 585 -1.34 -5.74 40.77
CA TYR A 585 -1.56 -6.95 39.99
C TYR A 585 -1.71 -6.61 38.50
N MET A 586 -1.02 -7.34 37.64
CA MET A 586 -1.20 -7.29 36.20
C MET A 586 -2.49 -8.00 35.79
N ARG A 587 -3.28 -7.35 34.92
CA ARG A 587 -4.51 -7.94 34.36
C ARG A 587 -4.16 -9.03 33.34
N PRO A 588 -4.98 -10.09 33.23
CA PRO A 588 -4.72 -11.11 32.23
C PRO A 588 -4.85 -10.63 30.77
N SER A 589 -5.63 -9.57 30.50
CA SER A 589 -5.68 -8.93 29.17
C SER A 589 -4.37 -8.21 28.81
N THR A 590 -3.67 -7.68 29.81
CA THR A 590 -2.32 -7.12 29.65
C THR A 590 -1.31 -8.22 29.35
N LEU A 591 -1.42 -9.38 30.00
CA LEU A 591 -0.59 -10.57 29.71
C LEU A 591 -0.72 -11.02 28.24
N ALA A 592 -1.94 -11.05 27.69
CA ALA A 592 -2.19 -11.31 26.28
C ALA A 592 -1.57 -10.24 25.35
N THR A 593 -1.64 -8.97 25.75
CA THR A 593 -1.04 -7.85 25.00
C THR A 593 0.48 -7.96 24.93
N VAL A 594 1.12 -8.37 26.02
CA VAL A 594 2.57 -8.59 26.12
C VAL A 594 3.04 -9.83 25.34
N GLY A 595 2.12 -10.69 24.88
CA GLY A 595 2.42 -11.80 23.96
C GLY A 595 2.36 -13.20 24.57
N PHE A 596 1.67 -13.36 25.69
CA PHE A 596 1.57 -14.64 26.41
C PHE A 596 0.11 -15.07 26.55
N ALA A 597 -0.10 -16.36 26.81
CA ALA A 597 -1.42 -16.92 27.07
C ALA A 597 -1.35 -17.94 28.21
N THR A 598 -2.46 -18.12 28.90
CA THR A 598 -2.60 -19.07 30.00
C THR A 598 -3.43 -20.28 29.59
N VAL A 599 -2.95 -21.46 29.96
CA VAL A 599 -3.63 -22.75 29.73
C VAL A 599 -3.75 -23.53 31.04
N VAL A 600 -4.85 -24.26 31.19
CA VAL A 600 -5.16 -25.09 32.37
C VAL A 600 -5.49 -26.50 31.95
N ASP A 601 -5.21 -27.46 32.82
CA ASP A 601 -5.61 -28.84 32.61
C ASP A 601 -7.14 -28.96 32.65
N ARG A 602 -7.70 -29.64 31.65
CA ARG A 602 -9.15 -29.81 31.45
C ARG A 602 -9.80 -30.58 32.59
N ASP A 603 -9.08 -31.51 33.20
CA ASP A 603 -9.62 -32.35 34.26
C ASP A 603 -9.78 -31.57 35.58
N THR A 604 -8.89 -30.60 35.85
CA THR A 604 -9.01 -29.65 36.97
C THR A 604 -10.24 -28.75 36.86
N VAL A 605 -10.61 -28.32 35.65
CA VAL A 605 -11.79 -27.45 35.44
C VAL A 605 -13.10 -28.23 35.63
N ARG A 606 -13.13 -29.52 35.29
CA ARG A 606 -14.32 -30.38 35.35
C ARG A 606 -14.71 -30.79 36.78
N ASN A 607 -13.76 -30.77 37.71
CA ASN A 607 -13.95 -31.23 39.09
C ASN A 607 -14.56 -30.18 40.06
N GLY A 608 -15.07 -29.05 39.55
CA GLY A 608 -15.99 -28.19 40.30
C GLY A 608 -15.39 -27.25 41.34
N ILE A 609 -14.05 -27.17 41.47
CA ILE A 609 -13.42 -26.09 42.26
C ILE A 609 -13.41 -24.85 41.37
N GLY A 610 -14.40 -23.95 41.52
CA GLY A 610 -14.58 -22.73 40.72
C GLY A 610 -13.46 -21.69 40.83
N ARG A 611 -12.29 -22.06 41.34
CA ARG A 611 -11.06 -21.27 41.36
C ARG A 611 -9.99 -22.04 40.61
N VAL A 612 -9.50 -21.43 39.54
CA VAL A 612 -8.28 -21.90 38.88
C VAL A 612 -7.13 -21.67 39.87
N GLU A 613 -6.62 -22.72 40.49
CA GLU A 613 -5.54 -22.62 41.50
C GLU A 613 -4.15 -22.53 40.86
N SER A 614 -3.97 -23.16 39.69
CA SER A 614 -2.71 -23.12 38.93
C SER A 614 -2.95 -23.02 37.41
N CYS A 615 -2.18 -22.18 36.74
CA CYS A 615 -2.17 -22.03 35.28
C CYS A 615 -0.75 -22.18 34.73
N HIS A 616 -0.59 -22.79 33.56
CA HIS A 616 0.67 -22.73 32.82
C HIS A 616 0.67 -21.53 31.88
N VAL A 617 1.80 -20.83 31.79
CA VAL A 617 2.01 -19.70 30.87
C VAL A 617 2.77 -20.18 29.65
N VAL A 618 2.23 -19.91 28.47
CA VAL A 618 2.84 -20.21 27.16
C VAL A 618 2.92 -18.95 26.31
N THR A 619 3.76 -18.97 25.28
CA THR A 619 3.75 -17.89 24.28
C THR A 619 2.45 -17.89 23.50
N ILE A 620 2.02 -16.71 23.04
CA ILE A 620 0.81 -16.60 22.23
C ILE A 620 0.91 -17.40 20.92
N TYR A 621 2.11 -17.52 20.35
CA TYR A 621 2.37 -18.34 19.16
C TYR A 621 2.12 -19.83 19.39
N ALA A 622 2.42 -20.33 20.59
CA ALA A 622 2.25 -21.73 20.93
C ALA A 622 0.85 -22.08 21.45
N LEU A 623 -0.05 -21.11 21.61
CA LEU A 623 -1.36 -21.33 22.25
C LEU A 623 -2.17 -22.44 21.57
N VAL A 624 -2.32 -22.40 20.24
CA VAL A 624 -3.11 -23.42 19.54
C VAL A 624 -2.41 -24.78 19.55
N ALA A 625 -1.08 -24.79 19.43
CA ALA A 625 -0.29 -26.02 19.59
C ALA A 625 -0.45 -26.61 21.00
N ALA A 626 -0.55 -25.79 22.05
CA ALA A 626 -0.75 -26.25 23.43
C ALA A 626 -2.10 -26.95 23.62
N LEU A 627 -3.12 -26.55 22.86
CA LEU A 627 -4.46 -27.14 22.92
C LEU A 627 -4.57 -28.45 22.12
N VAL A 628 -3.78 -28.60 21.05
CA VAL A 628 -3.86 -29.75 20.12
C VAL A 628 -2.76 -30.79 20.38
N ALA A 629 -1.53 -30.33 20.59
CA ALA A 629 -0.32 -31.15 20.75
C ALA A 629 0.57 -30.58 21.88
N PRO A 630 0.13 -30.67 23.15
CA PRO A 630 0.83 -30.05 24.29
C PRO A 630 2.28 -30.51 24.46
N GLY A 631 2.60 -31.76 24.12
CA GLY A 631 3.95 -32.30 24.22
C GLY A 631 5.02 -31.59 23.39
N TRP A 632 4.64 -30.69 22.47
CA TRP A 632 5.56 -29.92 21.63
C TRP A 632 5.74 -28.48 22.11
N VAL A 633 5.08 -28.09 23.21
CA VAL A 633 5.05 -26.71 23.68
C VAL A 633 5.85 -26.57 24.96
N GLU A 634 6.86 -25.69 24.92
CA GLU A 634 7.61 -25.26 26.10
C GLU A 634 6.76 -24.31 26.96
N THR A 635 6.78 -24.54 28.27
CA THR A 635 6.16 -23.65 29.26
C THR A 635 7.14 -22.57 29.66
N MET A 636 6.66 -21.33 29.75
CA MET A 636 7.45 -20.20 30.24
C MET A 636 7.52 -20.20 31.77
N GLY A 637 6.51 -20.77 32.42
CA GLY A 637 6.40 -20.85 33.86
C GLY A 637 4.98 -21.14 34.30
N ASP A 638 4.80 -21.20 35.60
CA ASP A 638 3.53 -21.51 36.24
C ASP A 638 3.05 -20.28 37.02
N MET A 639 1.74 -20.13 37.07
CA MET A 639 1.07 -19.12 37.87
C MET A 639 0.26 -19.82 38.95
N GLU A 640 0.69 -19.68 40.20
CA GLU A 640 0.04 -20.24 41.37
C GLU A 640 -0.20 -19.11 42.38
N GLU A 641 -1.40 -19.04 42.97
CA GLU A 641 -1.74 -18.05 44.00
C GLU A 641 -1.35 -16.58 43.65
N HIS A 642 -1.54 -16.17 42.39
CA HIS A 642 -1.17 -14.84 41.87
C HIS A 642 0.33 -14.54 41.75
N GLN A 643 1.22 -15.51 41.97
CA GLN A 643 2.66 -15.36 41.73
C GLN A 643 3.09 -16.12 40.48
N PHE A 644 4.03 -15.55 39.73
CA PHE A 644 4.64 -16.22 38.59
C PHE A 644 5.97 -16.88 38.96
N THR A 645 6.07 -18.17 38.76
CA THR A 645 7.29 -18.96 38.91
C THR A 645 7.86 -19.33 37.53
N PRO A 646 9.10 -18.93 37.21
CA PRO A 646 9.72 -19.31 35.93
C PRO A 646 9.87 -20.83 35.85
N SER A 647 9.64 -21.40 34.67
CA SER A 647 9.98 -22.80 34.46
C SER A 647 11.51 -22.97 34.40
N ALA A 648 12.01 -24.09 34.92
CA ALA A 648 13.39 -24.49 34.69
C ALA A 648 13.61 -24.74 33.18
N THR A 649 14.84 -24.60 32.69
CA THR A 649 15.16 -24.68 31.27
C THR A 649 14.62 -25.97 30.62
N LEU A 650 13.78 -25.81 29.58
CA LEU A 650 13.16 -26.84 28.72
C LEU A 650 12.10 -27.76 29.37
N CYS A 651 11.15 -27.20 30.13
CA CYS A 651 9.93 -27.93 30.51
C CYS A 651 8.85 -27.83 29.42
N THR A 652 8.39 -28.97 28.89
CA THR A 652 7.26 -29.05 27.96
C THR A 652 5.95 -29.39 28.67
N LEU A 653 4.80 -28.96 28.14
CA LEU A 653 3.51 -29.38 28.68
C LEU A 653 3.34 -30.91 28.61
N PRO A 654 2.84 -31.56 29.67
CA PRO A 654 2.54 -32.99 29.68
C PRO A 654 1.68 -33.46 28.49
N ALA A 655 2.27 -34.26 27.60
CA ALA A 655 1.63 -34.71 26.35
C ALA A 655 0.34 -35.54 26.57
N LYS A 656 0.20 -36.19 27.72
CA LYS A 656 -0.96 -37.04 28.07
C LYS A 656 -2.17 -36.24 28.57
N LYS A 657 -1.99 -34.97 28.92
CA LYS A 657 -3.04 -34.12 29.47
C LYS A 657 -3.71 -33.31 28.36
N LYS A 658 -4.99 -32.98 28.54
CA LYS A 658 -5.72 -32.07 27.65
C LYS A 658 -5.79 -30.70 28.30
N TYR A 659 -5.43 -29.67 27.54
CA TYR A 659 -5.43 -28.31 28.03
C TYR A 659 -6.61 -27.52 27.46
N LEU A 660 -7.08 -26.54 28.23
CA LEU A 660 -8.04 -25.53 27.81
C LEU A 660 -7.41 -24.14 28.00
N HIS A 661 -7.71 -23.24 27.09
CA HIS A 661 -7.36 -21.84 27.30
C HIS A 661 -8.19 -21.29 28.47
N THR A 662 -7.52 -20.59 29.38
CA THR A 662 -8.18 -19.86 30.46
C THR A 662 -7.88 -18.38 30.31
N ARG A 663 -8.80 -17.53 30.79
CA ARG A 663 -8.59 -16.09 30.90
C ARG A 663 -7.41 -15.74 31.82
N GLY A 664 -6.89 -16.68 32.60
CA GLY A 664 -5.72 -16.49 33.47
C GLY A 664 -6.07 -15.85 34.81
N MET A 665 -5.06 -15.75 35.68
CA MET A 665 -5.16 -15.08 36.98
C MET A 665 -4.44 -13.72 36.95
N CYS A 666 -4.80 -12.80 37.84
CA CYS A 666 -4.00 -11.59 38.01
C CYS A 666 -2.65 -11.96 38.64
N VAL A 667 -1.55 -11.32 38.22
CA VAL A 667 -0.19 -11.64 38.71
C VAL A 667 0.40 -10.46 39.47
N VAL A 668 0.95 -10.69 40.67
CA VAL A 668 1.63 -9.67 41.50
C VAL A 668 3.00 -9.33 40.98
#